data_AF-A0A378JDD7-F1
#
_entry.id   AF-A0A378JDD7-F1
#
_cell.length_a   1.000
_cell.length_b   1.000
_cell.length_c   1.000
_cell.angle_alpha   90.00
_cell.angle_beta   90.00
_cell.angle_gamma   90.00
#
_symmetry.space_group_name_H-M   'P 1'
#
loop_
_entity.id
_entity.type
_entity.pdbx_description
1 polymer ?
#
loop_
_entity_poly.entity_id
_entity_poly.type
_entity_poly.pdbx_seq_one_letter_code
_entity_poly.pdbx_strand_id
1 'polypeptide(L)'
;MAVNKNDPIRVLIIDDMPEIHQSLLKILSKKQAENDELSKLEKELFESPEPKKEMGEALVSFQIFSAMQGQEGLEKIKEGIARGKPYALAFIDVRMPPGWDGIETIKRVWEVDPTIQIVICTAYSDYSWEQIIAEFGEKDNLLILKKPFDAIAIRQIASALSKKWQLTHETRENMSLLERRISERTQSLQASLSVTRGTLESSADAILVFSHDYNIIDYNQNLIKFWKLPSELLEQKKVEPILEFISKQLQEEEHFMNFVRITKDKIKKTHKTINLTTRTHQVFELIQQEYKMGEHDIGHIFSFRDITSRALMEAKIRYQATHDPLTKLANRILLYDRIEYAISQAKREGTFFAVLYFDLNHFKLINDSLGHNAGDALLIDIAKRLQSRLRKTDTIARIGGDEFVMVVTLLKTMEHIKQFVKAILKQFDAPFIIQGHEVFMSTSVGVALYPEDGNNPEELLANADIAMYTAKEIGGNRSNFYNRKLKIRQKNWELQFDFHKALKNKEFFLTYQPQFQLNTKKLHAIEALVRWNHPKKGLLLPTDFIEAAEETGFIIPLGNWILKEACVQNKKWQDMGLSKIAVAVNMGTKQLRQPELPKMVKRILDETGLEAKYLEIELTENALINLVQNKHIMELKKLGVKLTLDDFGSGYSSLNYLRRFEVDRLKIDKSFIDKINIDHRDEQIIQAIISMGEALGFQVVAEGVETESQILFLQSKNCEDVQGFYFSKPLMHHEIETLLAKKTPRK
;
A
#
# COMPACT_ATOMS: atom_id res chain seq x y z
N MET A 1 -56.94 -45.49 3.56
CA MET A 1 -57.11 -46.55 4.57
C MET A 1 -56.98 -47.87 3.83
N ALA A 2 -55.79 -48.46 3.85
CA ALA A 2 -55.45 -49.59 2.99
C ALA A 2 -56.26 -50.84 3.37
N VAL A 3 -57.14 -51.28 2.47
CA VAL A 3 -57.72 -52.63 2.53
C VAL A 3 -56.58 -53.60 2.29
N ASN A 4 -56.21 -54.38 3.32
CA ASN A 4 -55.09 -55.29 3.25
C ASN A 4 -55.38 -56.40 2.23
N LYS A 5 -54.48 -56.64 1.27
CA LYS A 5 -54.71 -57.56 0.14
C LYS A 5 -55.00 -59.02 0.55
N ASN A 6 -54.71 -59.37 1.80
CA ASN A 6 -54.91 -60.70 2.38
C ASN A 6 -56.11 -60.81 3.34
N ASP A 7 -56.86 -59.72 3.60
CA ASP A 7 -58.05 -59.80 4.44
C ASP A 7 -59.23 -60.40 3.66
N PRO A 8 -60.04 -61.27 4.29
CA PRO A 8 -61.17 -61.88 3.62
C PRO A 8 -62.21 -60.81 3.24
N ILE A 9 -62.68 -60.87 2.00
CA ILE A 9 -63.62 -59.90 1.46
C ILE A 9 -64.97 -60.06 2.15
N ARG A 10 -65.49 -58.97 2.71
CA ARG A 10 -66.76 -58.99 3.45
C ARG A 10 -67.94 -59.00 2.48
N VAL A 11 -68.75 -60.05 2.57
CA VAL A 11 -69.99 -60.24 1.80
C VAL A 11 -71.17 -60.23 2.76
N LEU A 12 -72.20 -59.46 2.44
CA LEU A 12 -73.45 -59.41 3.21
C LEU A 12 -74.54 -60.18 2.47
N ILE A 13 -75.35 -60.93 3.20
CA ILE A 13 -76.55 -61.60 2.69
C ILE A 13 -77.74 -60.99 3.43
N ILE A 14 -78.74 -60.51 2.70
CA ILE A 14 -79.97 -59.92 3.21
C ILE A 14 -81.13 -60.73 2.61
N ASP A 15 -81.73 -61.61 3.39
CA ASP A 15 -82.84 -62.47 2.99
C ASP A 15 -83.67 -62.79 4.25
N ASP A 16 -84.99 -62.99 4.15
CA ASP A 16 -85.85 -63.30 5.30
C ASP A 16 -85.96 -64.81 5.57
N MET A 17 -85.44 -65.65 4.68
CA MET A 17 -85.43 -67.11 4.80
C MET A 17 -84.07 -67.65 5.30
N PRO A 18 -84.01 -68.25 6.51
CA PRO A 18 -82.76 -68.81 7.06
C PRO A 18 -82.09 -69.87 6.19
N GLU A 19 -82.89 -70.63 5.41
CA GLU A 19 -82.42 -71.66 4.49
C GLU A 19 -81.51 -71.09 3.38
N ILE A 20 -81.80 -69.87 2.94
CA ILE A 20 -81.05 -69.19 1.88
C ILE A 20 -79.70 -68.71 2.40
N HIS A 21 -79.65 -68.20 3.63
CA HIS A 21 -78.39 -67.90 4.30
C HIS A 21 -77.50 -69.13 4.40
N GLN A 22 -78.04 -70.29 4.79
CA GLN A 22 -77.26 -71.54 4.88
C GLN A 22 -76.79 -72.01 3.51
N SER A 23 -77.62 -71.89 2.48
CA SER A 23 -77.27 -72.27 1.11
C SER A 23 -76.14 -71.40 0.54
N LEU A 24 -76.28 -70.08 0.60
CA LEU A 24 -75.27 -69.13 0.15
C LEU A 24 -73.98 -69.24 0.98
N LEU A 25 -74.10 -69.43 2.30
CA LEU A 25 -72.95 -69.66 3.17
C LEU A 25 -72.21 -70.93 2.74
N LYS A 26 -72.91 -72.05 2.52
CA LYS A 26 -72.30 -73.31 2.07
C LYS A 26 -71.61 -73.18 0.71
N ILE A 27 -72.21 -72.46 -0.23
CA ILE A 27 -71.66 -72.24 -1.59
C ILE A 27 -70.41 -71.37 -1.53
N LEU A 28 -70.46 -70.27 -0.79
CA LEU A 28 -69.35 -69.32 -0.67
C LEU A 28 -68.24 -69.80 0.28
N SER A 29 -68.52 -70.78 1.17
CA SER A 29 -67.56 -71.36 2.12
C SER A 29 -66.90 -72.66 1.68
N LYS A 30 -67.37 -73.36 0.61
CA LYS A 30 -66.82 -74.68 0.20
C LYS A 30 -65.37 -74.53 -0.29
N LYS A 31 -64.39 -74.94 0.55
CA LYS A 31 -63.09 -75.46 0.09
C LYS A 31 -63.34 -76.85 -0.50
N GLN A 32 -62.78 -77.17 -1.67
CA GLN A 32 -62.91 -78.49 -2.33
C GLN A 32 -62.64 -79.63 -1.34
N ALA A 33 -63.66 -80.44 -1.03
CA ALA A 33 -63.57 -81.60 -0.13
C ALA A 33 -64.03 -82.90 -0.81
N GLU A 34 -63.90 -82.99 -2.14
CA GLU A 34 -64.30 -84.18 -2.92
C GLU A 34 -63.11 -84.92 -3.55
N ASN A 35 -61.86 -84.54 -3.26
CA ASN A 35 -60.66 -85.18 -3.85
C ASN A 35 -59.95 -86.22 -2.98
N ASP A 36 -60.32 -86.42 -1.71
CA ASP A 36 -59.51 -87.23 -0.77
C ASP A 36 -59.83 -88.74 -0.76
N GLU A 37 -61.03 -89.19 -1.15
CA GLU A 37 -61.36 -90.62 -1.19
C GLU A 37 -60.95 -91.29 -2.51
N LEU A 38 -61.16 -90.63 -3.65
CA LEU A 38 -60.68 -91.09 -4.96
C LEU A 38 -59.13 -91.11 -5.04
N SER A 39 -58.47 -90.14 -4.42
CA SER A 39 -57.00 -90.08 -4.33
C SER A 39 -56.39 -91.25 -3.55
N LYS A 40 -57.10 -91.82 -2.57
CA LYS A 40 -56.63 -92.98 -1.81
C LYS A 40 -56.73 -94.28 -2.61
N LEU A 41 -57.81 -94.44 -3.37
CA LEU A 41 -58.02 -95.61 -4.23
C LEU A 41 -57.07 -95.64 -5.43
N GLU A 42 -56.73 -94.49 -6.00
CA GLU A 42 -55.71 -94.39 -7.07
C GLU A 42 -54.29 -94.70 -6.58
N LYS A 43 -53.99 -94.46 -5.28
CA LYS A 43 -52.69 -94.73 -4.66
C LYS A 43 -52.39 -96.21 -4.37
N GLU A 44 -53.42 -97.06 -4.21
CA GLU A 44 -53.22 -98.49 -3.94
C GLU A 44 -53.06 -99.33 -5.22
N LEU A 45 -53.46 -98.82 -6.39
CA LEU A 45 -53.48 -99.59 -7.64
C LEU A 45 -52.29 -99.33 -8.59
N PHE A 46 -51.56 -98.22 -8.45
CA PHE A 46 -50.47 -97.87 -9.35
C PHE A 46 -49.25 -97.31 -8.60
N GLU A 47 -48.12 -98.05 -8.58
CA GLU A 47 -46.83 -97.51 -8.16
C GLU A 47 -46.24 -96.65 -9.29
N SER A 48 -46.47 -95.32 -9.24
CA SER A 48 -45.84 -94.31 -10.11
C SER A 48 -46.09 -92.87 -9.59
N PRO A 49 -45.26 -91.87 -9.98
CA PRO A 49 -44.54 -90.97 -9.07
C PRO A 49 -45.32 -89.73 -8.60
N GLU A 50 -44.75 -89.04 -7.60
CA GLU A 50 -45.23 -87.85 -6.86
C GLU A 50 -46.19 -86.89 -7.61
N PRO A 51 -47.20 -86.32 -6.91
CA PRO A 51 -48.22 -85.49 -7.54
C PRO A 51 -47.63 -84.16 -8.04
N LYS A 52 -48.00 -83.81 -9.28
CA LYS A 52 -47.81 -82.46 -9.83
C LYS A 52 -48.45 -81.43 -8.89
N LYS A 53 -47.67 -80.44 -8.45
CA LYS A 53 -48.17 -79.20 -7.85
C LYS A 53 -49.11 -78.52 -8.83
N GLU A 54 -50.42 -78.61 -8.59
CA GLU A 54 -51.39 -77.73 -9.24
C GLU A 54 -51.16 -76.29 -8.76
N MET A 55 -50.77 -75.42 -9.69
CA MET A 55 -50.89 -73.97 -9.55
C MET A 55 -52.38 -73.61 -9.60
N GLY A 56 -53.07 -73.71 -8.46
CA GLY A 56 -54.34 -73.05 -8.24
C GLY A 56 -54.10 -71.67 -7.61
N GLU A 57 -54.34 -70.59 -8.36
CA GLU A 57 -54.44 -69.25 -7.78
C GLU A 57 -55.41 -69.28 -6.59
N ALA A 58 -54.98 -68.74 -5.44
CA ALA A 58 -55.75 -68.75 -4.22
C ALA A 58 -57.13 -68.12 -4.45
N LEU A 59 -58.17 -68.96 -4.43
CA LEU A 59 -59.57 -68.54 -4.52
C LEU A 59 -59.85 -67.44 -3.47
N VAL A 60 -60.56 -66.39 -3.90
CA VAL A 60 -60.96 -65.25 -3.04
C VAL A 60 -61.63 -65.78 -1.77
N SER A 61 -61.08 -65.42 -0.61
CA SER A 61 -61.65 -65.76 0.70
C SER A 61 -62.73 -64.75 1.05
N PHE A 62 -63.93 -65.23 1.37
CA PHE A 62 -65.07 -64.39 1.75
C PHE A 62 -65.36 -64.50 3.25
N GLN A 63 -65.58 -63.37 3.91
CA GLN A 63 -66.17 -63.30 5.24
C GLN A 63 -67.64 -62.94 5.10
N ILE A 64 -68.51 -63.90 5.41
CA ILE A 64 -69.95 -63.80 5.15
C ILE A 64 -70.66 -63.27 6.39
N PHE A 65 -71.54 -62.31 6.18
CA PHE A 65 -72.42 -61.75 7.19
C PHE A 65 -73.85 -61.89 6.72
N SER A 66 -74.78 -62.05 7.66
CA SER A 66 -76.21 -62.24 7.36
C SER A 66 -77.03 -61.15 8.04
N ALA A 67 -78.09 -60.70 7.40
CA ALA A 67 -79.15 -59.86 7.94
C ALA A 67 -80.50 -60.45 7.51
N MET A 68 -81.47 -60.48 8.42
CA MET A 68 -82.78 -61.10 8.14
C MET A 68 -83.74 -60.14 7.42
N GLN A 69 -83.34 -58.86 7.27
CA GLN A 69 -84.17 -57.80 6.73
C GLN A 69 -83.34 -56.61 6.23
N GLY A 70 -83.88 -55.83 5.31
CA GLY A 70 -83.26 -54.65 4.70
C GLY A 70 -82.75 -53.59 5.67
N GLN A 71 -83.54 -53.25 6.71
CA GLN A 71 -83.12 -52.28 7.73
C GLN A 71 -81.87 -52.75 8.50
N GLU A 72 -81.83 -54.04 8.85
CA GLU A 72 -80.69 -54.65 9.55
C GLU A 72 -79.45 -54.68 8.65
N GLY A 73 -79.63 -54.96 7.36
CA GLY A 73 -78.56 -54.93 6.37
C GLY A 73 -77.94 -53.53 6.21
N LEU A 74 -78.76 -52.48 6.16
CA LEU A 74 -78.30 -51.09 6.06
C LEU A 74 -77.48 -50.67 7.29
N GLU A 75 -77.95 -51.00 8.50
CA GLU A 75 -77.23 -50.73 9.75
C GLU A 75 -75.85 -51.40 9.76
N LYS A 76 -75.77 -52.66 9.32
CA LYS A 76 -74.50 -53.39 9.19
C LYS A 76 -73.55 -52.70 8.22
N ILE A 77 -74.04 -52.23 7.08
CA ILE A 77 -73.22 -51.50 6.09
C ILE A 77 -72.68 -50.19 6.67
N LYS A 78 -73.53 -49.39 7.34
CA LYS A 78 -73.11 -48.16 8.03
C LYS A 78 -72.03 -48.43 9.08
N GLU A 79 -72.24 -49.45 9.91
CA GLU A 79 -71.28 -49.86 10.94
C GLU A 79 -69.96 -50.35 10.33
N GLY A 80 -70.02 -51.07 9.20
CA GLY A 80 -68.85 -51.51 8.44
C GLY A 80 -68.00 -50.34 7.93
N ILE A 81 -68.63 -49.32 7.34
CA ILE A 81 -67.95 -48.13 6.84
C ILE A 81 -67.34 -47.32 7.99
N ALA A 82 -68.09 -47.12 9.07
CA ALA A 82 -67.62 -46.40 10.26
C ALA A 82 -66.40 -47.08 10.91
N ARG A 83 -66.33 -48.42 10.87
CA ARG A 83 -65.19 -49.21 11.37
C ARG A 83 -64.05 -49.36 10.34
N GLY A 84 -64.14 -48.73 9.17
CA GLY A 84 -63.14 -48.84 8.11
C GLY A 84 -63.06 -50.23 7.47
N LYS A 85 -64.11 -51.04 7.60
CA LYS A 85 -64.24 -52.38 7.01
C LYS A 85 -65.54 -52.45 6.18
N PRO A 86 -65.62 -51.75 5.04
CA PRO A 86 -66.82 -51.77 4.20
C PRO A 86 -67.09 -53.18 3.64
N TYR A 87 -68.33 -53.39 3.21
CA TYR A 87 -68.72 -54.61 2.51
C TYR A 87 -68.45 -54.44 1.02
N ALA A 88 -67.86 -55.45 0.38
CA ALA A 88 -67.60 -55.37 -1.06
C ALA A 88 -68.83 -55.77 -1.89
N LEU A 89 -69.64 -56.67 -1.35
CA LEU A 89 -70.76 -57.31 -2.05
C LEU A 89 -71.93 -57.55 -1.10
N ALA A 90 -73.17 -57.30 -1.56
CA ALA A 90 -74.39 -57.69 -0.88
C ALA A 90 -75.30 -58.55 -1.78
N PHE A 91 -75.68 -59.74 -1.32
CA PHE A 91 -76.78 -60.51 -1.89
C PHE A 91 -78.07 -60.08 -1.21
N ILE A 92 -79.08 -59.66 -1.98
CA ILE A 92 -80.31 -59.05 -1.44
C ILE A 92 -81.50 -59.74 -2.06
N ASP A 93 -82.37 -60.31 -1.23
CA ASP A 93 -83.63 -60.85 -1.70
C ASP A 93 -84.63 -59.77 -2.11
N VAL A 94 -85.43 -60.07 -3.11
CA VAL A 94 -86.45 -59.16 -3.61
C VAL A 94 -87.65 -59.04 -2.67
N ARG A 95 -88.12 -60.12 -2.03
CA ARG A 95 -89.38 -60.13 -1.28
C ARG A 95 -89.17 -60.58 0.17
N MET A 96 -89.06 -59.61 1.09
CA MET A 96 -88.84 -59.86 2.52
C MET A 96 -89.97 -59.31 3.43
N PRO A 97 -91.19 -59.89 3.47
CA PRO A 97 -92.28 -59.41 4.33
C PRO A 97 -92.02 -59.65 5.83
N PRO A 98 -92.47 -58.77 6.76
CA PRO A 98 -93.27 -57.55 6.56
C PRO A 98 -92.43 -56.26 6.37
N GLY A 99 -91.12 -56.37 6.15
CA GLY A 99 -90.17 -55.24 6.13
C GLY A 99 -89.94 -54.62 4.75
N TRP A 100 -88.75 -54.04 4.55
CA TRP A 100 -88.36 -53.46 3.25
C TRP A 100 -88.22 -54.54 2.18
N ASP A 101 -88.68 -54.26 0.98
CA ASP A 101 -88.35 -55.11 -0.16
C ASP A 101 -86.88 -54.92 -0.59
N GLY A 102 -86.41 -55.78 -1.50
CA GLY A 102 -85.02 -55.72 -1.98
C GLY A 102 -84.70 -54.40 -2.68
N ILE A 103 -85.68 -53.78 -3.31
CA ILE A 103 -85.51 -52.55 -4.10
C ILE A 103 -85.34 -51.34 -3.16
N GLU A 104 -86.22 -51.17 -2.18
CA GLU A 104 -86.08 -50.12 -1.15
C GLU A 104 -84.77 -50.30 -0.38
N THR A 105 -84.39 -51.55 -0.08
CA THR A 105 -83.11 -51.84 0.58
C THR A 105 -81.92 -51.33 -0.24
N ILE A 106 -81.92 -51.55 -1.57
CA ILE A 106 -80.85 -51.11 -2.47
C ILE A 106 -80.76 -49.58 -2.54
N LYS A 107 -81.91 -48.89 -2.69
CA LYS A 107 -81.96 -47.41 -2.72
C LYS A 107 -81.26 -46.83 -1.50
N ARG A 108 -81.60 -47.34 -0.32
CA ARG A 108 -81.03 -46.89 0.97
C ARG A 108 -79.56 -47.24 1.13
N VAL A 109 -79.15 -48.43 0.66
CA VAL A 109 -77.75 -48.86 0.74
C VAL A 109 -76.86 -47.98 -0.13
N TRP A 110 -77.27 -47.64 -1.36
CA TRP A 110 -76.44 -46.80 -2.23
C TRP A 110 -76.40 -45.31 -1.86
N GLU A 111 -77.37 -44.80 -1.10
CA GLU A 111 -77.26 -43.48 -0.46
C GLU A 111 -76.08 -43.40 0.53
N VAL A 112 -75.75 -44.53 1.18
CA VAL A 112 -74.70 -44.64 2.19
C VAL A 112 -73.38 -45.10 1.59
N ASP A 113 -73.42 -46.11 0.73
CA ASP A 113 -72.27 -46.71 0.06
C ASP A 113 -72.57 -46.89 -1.43
N PRO A 114 -72.25 -45.89 -2.28
CA PRO A 114 -72.48 -46.01 -3.71
C PRO A 114 -71.50 -46.96 -4.42
N THR A 115 -70.46 -47.48 -3.74
CA THR A 115 -69.46 -48.36 -4.37
C THR A 115 -69.70 -49.85 -4.11
N ILE A 116 -70.49 -50.21 -3.10
CA ILE A 116 -70.86 -51.61 -2.83
C ILE A 116 -71.47 -52.26 -4.06
N GLN A 117 -71.07 -53.51 -4.32
CA GLN A 117 -71.62 -54.32 -5.40
C GLN A 117 -72.86 -55.05 -4.88
N ILE A 118 -73.92 -55.13 -5.68
CA ILE A 118 -75.19 -55.71 -5.25
C ILE A 118 -75.63 -56.80 -6.22
N VAL A 119 -76.06 -57.92 -5.66
CA VAL A 119 -76.69 -59.03 -6.39
C VAL A 119 -78.10 -59.21 -5.85
N ILE A 120 -79.09 -58.90 -6.69
CA ILE A 120 -80.50 -59.15 -6.39
C ILE A 120 -80.81 -60.63 -6.60
N CYS A 121 -81.38 -61.28 -5.60
CA CYS A 121 -81.86 -62.65 -5.65
C CYS A 121 -83.38 -62.67 -5.84
N THR A 122 -83.89 -63.23 -6.94
CA THR A 122 -85.34 -63.19 -7.29
C THR A 122 -85.89 -64.57 -7.69
N ALA A 123 -87.18 -64.83 -7.47
CA ALA A 123 -87.88 -65.95 -8.10
C ALA A 123 -88.40 -65.56 -9.51
N TYR A 124 -88.91 -66.53 -10.27
CA TYR A 124 -89.29 -66.37 -11.69
C TYR A 124 -90.36 -65.30 -11.97
N SER A 125 -91.09 -64.84 -10.95
CA SER A 125 -92.28 -63.99 -11.11
C SER A 125 -92.18 -62.60 -10.48
N ASP A 126 -91.06 -62.23 -9.84
CA ASP A 126 -91.09 -61.08 -8.93
C ASP A 126 -90.85 -59.72 -9.61
N TYR A 127 -89.86 -59.57 -10.50
CA TYR A 127 -89.63 -58.35 -11.30
C TYR A 127 -88.97 -58.64 -12.66
N SER A 128 -89.19 -57.78 -13.66
CA SER A 128 -88.47 -57.80 -14.94
C SER A 128 -87.20 -56.91 -14.91
N TRP A 129 -86.23 -57.19 -15.78
CA TRP A 129 -84.98 -56.40 -15.88
C TRP A 129 -85.26 -54.92 -16.22
N GLU A 130 -86.26 -54.68 -17.06
CA GLU A 130 -86.69 -53.34 -17.48
C GLU A 130 -87.27 -52.53 -16.32
N GLN A 131 -87.99 -53.18 -15.40
CA GLN A 131 -88.55 -52.53 -14.20
C GLN A 131 -87.45 -52.09 -13.24
N ILE A 132 -86.40 -52.91 -13.06
CA ILE A 132 -85.27 -52.60 -12.18
C ILE A 132 -84.40 -51.47 -12.78
N ILE A 133 -84.14 -51.49 -14.09
CA ILE A 133 -83.45 -50.38 -14.76
C ILE A 133 -84.24 -49.08 -14.67
N ALA A 134 -85.57 -49.13 -14.80
CA ALA A 134 -86.42 -47.94 -14.67
C ALA A 134 -86.32 -47.28 -13.28
N GLU A 135 -86.07 -48.06 -12.23
CA GLU A 135 -85.95 -47.53 -10.87
C GLU A 135 -84.53 -47.06 -10.48
N PHE A 136 -83.48 -47.69 -11.01
CA PHE A 136 -82.09 -47.43 -10.57
C PHE A 136 -81.18 -46.80 -11.64
N GLY A 137 -81.62 -46.78 -12.91
CA GLY A 137 -80.79 -46.48 -14.07
C GLY A 137 -79.80 -47.60 -14.41
N GLU A 138 -79.05 -47.44 -15.50
CA GLU A 138 -77.94 -48.35 -15.82
C GLU A 138 -76.80 -48.17 -14.81
N LYS A 139 -76.71 -49.10 -13.85
CA LYS A 139 -75.66 -49.18 -12.84
C LYS A 139 -74.80 -50.41 -13.09
N ASP A 140 -73.49 -50.21 -13.09
CA ASP A 140 -72.52 -51.27 -13.37
C ASP A 140 -72.15 -52.11 -12.14
N ASN A 141 -72.74 -51.80 -10.98
CA ASN A 141 -72.57 -52.48 -9.69
C ASN A 141 -73.83 -53.24 -9.24
N LEU A 142 -74.73 -53.59 -10.16
CA LEU A 142 -75.95 -54.37 -9.92
C LEU A 142 -76.02 -55.60 -10.84
N LEU A 143 -76.28 -56.78 -10.27
CA LEU A 143 -76.57 -58.00 -11.02
C LEU A 143 -77.84 -58.69 -10.48
N ILE A 144 -78.53 -59.45 -11.32
CA ILE A 144 -79.68 -60.27 -10.91
C ILE A 144 -79.32 -61.74 -10.99
N LEU A 145 -79.73 -62.49 -9.96
CA LEU A 145 -79.59 -63.92 -9.84
C LEU A 145 -80.96 -64.57 -9.58
N LYS A 146 -81.35 -65.55 -10.42
CA LYS A 146 -82.62 -66.26 -10.28
C LYS A 146 -82.49 -67.48 -9.35
N LYS A 147 -83.51 -67.71 -8.50
CA LYS A 147 -83.65 -68.92 -7.64
C LYS A 147 -84.26 -70.10 -8.44
N PRO A 148 -83.85 -71.37 -8.24
CA PRO A 148 -82.82 -71.84 -7.31
C PRO A 148 -81.39 -71.54 -7.80
N PHE A 149 -80.46 -71.34 -6.88
CA PHE A 149 -79.13 -70.86 -7.22
C PHE A 149 -78.20 -71.94 -7.77
N ASP A 150 -77.46 -71.60 -8.83
CA ASP A 150 -76.30 -72.38 -9.28
C ASP A 150 -75.03 -71.98 -8.48
N ALA A 151 -74.35 -72.98 -7.92
CA ALA A 151 -73.20 -72.77 -7.04
C ALA A 151 -71.99 -72.16 -7.76
N ILE A 152 -71.80 -72.48 -9.05
CA ILE A 152 -70.70 -71.95 -9.86
C ILE A 152 -71.00 -70.48 -10.19
N ALA A 153 -72.24 -70.17 -10.59
CA ALA A 153 -72.67 -68.82 -10.92
C ALA A 153 -72.52 -67.85 -9.74
N ILE A 154 -72.95 -68.23 -8.53
CA ILE A 154 -72.77 -67.40 -7.33
C ILE A 154 -71.29 -67.10 -7.09
N ARG A 155 -70.42 -68.12 -7.18
CA ARG A 155 -69.01 -67.96 -6.87
C ARG A 155 -68.29 -67.12 -7.92
N GLN A 156 -68.64 -67.27 -9.19
CA GLN A 156 -68.13 -66.43 -10.27
C GLN A 156 -68.54 -64.98 -10.09
N ILE A 157 -69.82 -64.73 -9.82
CA ILE A 157 -70.35 -63.39 -9.57
C ILE A 157 -69.67 -62.75 -8.36
N ALA A 158 -69.60 -63.49 -7.24
CA ALA A 158 -69.00 -62.98 -6.01
C ALA A 158 -67.52 -62.63 -6.20
N SER A 159 -66.76 -63.47 -6.90
CA SER A 159 -65.35 -63.23 -7.21
C SER A 159 -65.16 -62.02 -8.12
N ALA A 160 -65.90 -61.95 -9.23
CA ALA A 160 -65.78 -60.89 -10.21
C ALA A 160 -66.15 -59.51 -9.64
N LEU A 161 -67.30 -59.42 -8.96
CA LEU A 161 -67.76 -58.16 -8.36
C LEU A 161 -66.84 -57.70 -7.23
N SER A 162 -66.43 -58.62 -6.36
CA SER A 162 -65.49 -58.29 -5.28
C SER A 162 -64.14 -57.78 -5.81
N LYS A 163 -63.65 -58.37 -6.91
CA LYS A 163 -62.41 -57.92 -7.56
C LYS A 163 -62.56 -56.52 -8.16
N LYS A 164 -63.70 -56.25 -8.80
CA LYS A 164 -64.04 -54.93 -9.35
C LYS A 164 -64.08 -53.85 -8.26
N TRP A 165 -64.73 -54.16 -7.13
CA TRP A 165 -64.78 -53.27 -5.96
C TRP A 165 -63.37 -52.95 -5.44
N GLN A 166 -62.52 -53.96 -5.29
CA GLN A 166 -61.15 -53.80 -4.80
C GLN A 166 -60.30 -52.89 -5.72
N LEU A 167 -60.35 -53.11 -7.04
CA LEU A 167 -59.63 -52.28 -8.01
C LEU A 167 -60.10 -50.82 -8.01
N THR A 168 -61.41 -50.61 -7.82
CA THR A 168 -62.01 -49.26 -7.78
C THR A 168 -61.54 -48.50 -6.54
N HIS A 169 -61.48 -49.17 -5.39
CA HIS A 169 -60.95 -48.58 -4.15
C HIS A 169 -59.44 -48.28 -4.26
N GLU A 170 -58.62 -49.21 -4.75
CA GLU A 170 -57.16 -49.02 -4.92
C GLU A 170 -56.84 -47.82 -5.83
N THR A 171 -57.56 -47.69 -6.95
CA THR A 171 -57.32 -46.62 -7.93
C THR A 171 -57.58 -45.23 -7.33
N ARG A 172 -58.65 -45.08 -6.55
CA ARG A 172 -59.00 -43.80 -5.90
C ARG A 172 -57.95 -43.38 -4.87
N GLU A 173 -57.44 -44.32 -4.07
CA GLU A 173 -56.40 -44.02 -3.09
C GLU A 173 -55.10 -43.54 -3.76
N ASN A 174 -54.68 -44.23 -4.83
CA ASN A 174 -53.47 -43.86 -5.57
C ASN A 174 -53.58 -42.48 -6.23
N MET A 175 -54.75 -42.14 -6.78
CA MET A 175 -54.99 -40.83 -7.40
C MET A 175 -54.83 -39.69 -6.38
N SER A 176 -55.44 -39.84 -5.19
CA SER A 176 -55.35 -38.84 -4.13
C SER A 176 -53.91 -38.62 -3.63
N LEU A 177 -53.13 -39.70 -3.50
CA LEU A 177 -51.71 -39.62 -3.12
C LEU A 177 -50.86 -38.89 -4.17
N LEU A 178 -51.15 -39.10 -5.45
CA LEU A 178 -50.42 -38.46 -6.55
C LEU A 178 -50.70 -36.96 -6.60
N GLU A 179 -51.98 -36.55 -6.51
CA GLU A 179 -52.38 -35.13 -6.49
C GLU A 179 -51.69 -34.38 -5.34
N ARG A 180 -51.65 -34.98 -4.16
CA ARG A 180 -50.96 -34.42 -3.00
C ARG A 180 -49.46 -34.21 -3.27
N ARG A 181 -48.76 -35.20 -3.81
CA ARG A 181 -47.32 -35.06 -4.13
C ARG A 181 -47.03 -33.99 -5.18
N ILE A 182 -47.90 -33.87 -6.19
CA ILE A 182 -47.76 -32.84 -7.22
C ILE A 182 -47.93 -31.46 -6.59
N SER A 183 -48.96 -31.27 -5.76
CA SER A 183 -49.19 -30.00 -5.05
C SER A 183 -48.00 -29.61 -4.16
N GLU A 184 -47.51 -30.54 -3.33
CA GLU A 184 -46.35 -30.32 -2.45
C GLU A 184 -45.08 -29.96 -3.24
N ARG A 185 -44.80 -30.65 -4.36
CA ARG A 185 -43.64 -30.33 -5.21
C ARG A 185 -43.77 -28.99 -5.92
N THR A 186 -44.94 -28.66 -6.46
CA THR A 186 -45.18 -27.38 -7.13
C THR A 186 -44.99 -26.22 -6.16
N GLN A 187 -45.53 -26.33 -4.94
CA GLN A 187 -45.37 -25.31 -3.91
C GLN A 187 -43.90 -25.14 -3.50
N SER A 188 -43.16 -26.25 -3.34
CA SER A 188 -41.73 -26.22 -3.00
C SER A 188 -40.88 -25.56 -4.10
N LEU A 189 -41.14 -25.89 -5.37
CA LEU A 189 -40.47 -25.26 -6.51
C LEU A 189 -40.76 -23.76 -6.60
N GLN A 190 -42.02 -23.36 -6.42
CA GLN A 190 -42.41 -21.95 -6.44
C GLN A 190 -41.76 -21.18 -5.29
N ALA A 191 -41.68 -21.77 -4.09
CA ALA A 191 -40.96 -21.17 -2.96
C ALA A 191 -39.46 -21.01 -3.25
N SER A 192 -38.81 -22.04 -3.80
CA SER A 192 -37.38 -22.00 -4.16
C SER A 192 -37.07 -20.94 -5.23
N LEU A 193 -37.90 -20.86 -6.29
CA LEU A 193 -37.79 -19.82 -7.32
C LEU A 193 -38.00 -18.42 -6.74
N SER A 194 -38.99 -18.24 -5.86
CA SER A 194 -39.25 -16.96 -5.22
C SER A 194 -38.07 -16.50 -4.34
N VAL A 195 -37.47 -17.40 -3.58
CA VAL A 195 -36.27 -17.08 -2.77
C VAL A 195 -35.10 -16.74 -3.68
N THR A 196 -34.85 -17.53 -4.71
CA THR A 196 -33.72 -17.32 -5.64
C THR A 196 -33.85 -15.98 -6.36
N ARG A 197 -35.04 -15.65 -6.86
CA ARG A 197 -35.31 -14.34 -7.47
C ARG A 197 -35.19 -13.20 -6.45
N GLY A 198 -35.71 -13.39 -5.23
CA GLY A 198 -35.54 -12.44 -4.14
C GLY A 198 -34.06 -12.16 -3.84
N THR A 199 -33.22 -13.20 -3.81
CA THR A 199 -31.77 -13.03 -3.62
C THR A 199 -31.09 -12.28 -4.76
N LEU A 200 -31.43 -12.59 -6.02
CA LEU A 200 -30.88 -11.92 -7.21
C LEU A 200 -31.26 -10.43 -7.25
N GLU A 201 -32.52 -10.12 -6.94
CA GLU A 201 -33.05 -8.75 -6.91
C GLU A 201 -32.55 -7.94 -5.71
N SER A 202 -32.22 -8.60 -4.60
CA SER A 202 -31.65 -7.95 -3.42
C SER A 202 -30.18 -7.54 -3.59
N SER A 203 -29.49 -8.08 -4.59
CA SER A 203 -28.10 -7.71 -4.88
C SER A 203 -28.01 -6.23 -5.25
N ALA A 204 -27.06 -5.51 -4.64
CA ALA A 204 -26.78 -4.12 -5.00
C ALA A 204 -26.11 -4.00 -6.38
N ASP A 205 -25.47 -5.07 -6.86
CA ASP A 205 -24.82 -5.11 -8.16
C ASP A 205 -25.85 -5.34 -9.28
N ALA A 206 -25.58 -4.83 -10.48
CA ALA A 206 -26.33 -5.18 -11.68
C ALA A 206 -25.84 -6.54 -12.20
N ILE A 207 -26.73 -7.54 -12.25
CA ILE A 207 -26.38 -8.92 -12.60
C ILE A 207 -26.98 -9.30 -13.94
N LEU A 208 -26.16 -9.90 -14.79
CA LEU A 208 -26.55 -10.49 -16.08
C LEU A 208 -26.00 -11.91 -16.17
N VAL A 209 -26.89 -12.88 -16.34
CA VAL A 209 -26.55 -14.31 -16.50
C VAL A 209 -26.89 -14.73 -17.92
N PHE A 210 -25.94 -15.34 -18.62
CA PHE A 210 -26.14 -15.79 -20.00
C PHE A 210 -25.41 -17.09 -20.29
N SER A 211 -25.91 -17.87 -21.25
CA SER A 211 -25.34 -19.16 -21.64
C SER A 211 -24.10 -19.01 -22.53
N HIS A 212 -23.39 -20.10 -22.78
CA HIS A 212 -22.30 -20.16 -23.77
C HIS A 212 -22.74 -19.77 -25.20
N ASP A 213 -24.02 -19.97 -25.51
CA ASP A 213 -24.62 -19.56 -26.79
C ASP A 213 -25.09 -18.10 -26.77
N TYR A 214 -24.67 -17.33 -25.76
CA TYR A 214 -24.95 -15.90 -25.60
C TYR A 214 -26.45 -15.58 -25.43
N ASN A 215 -27.25 -16.56 -25.01
CA ASN A 215 -28.65 -16.36 -24.67
C ASN A 215 -28.79 -15.93 -23.21
N ILE A 216 -29.67 -14.96 -22.95
CA ILE A 216 -29.95 -14.48 -21.60
C ILE A 216 -30.65 -15.58 -20.80
N ILE A 217 -30.07 -15.94 -19.66
CA ILE A 217 -30.64 -16.91 -18.71
C ILE A 217 -31.45 -16.15 -17.64
N ASP A 218 -30.85 -15.14 -17.01
CA ASP A 218 -31.48 -14.35 -15.96
C ASP A 218 -30.80 -12.98 -15.80
N TYR A 219 -31.47 -12.04 -15.14
CA TYR A 219 -30.94 -10.72 -14.80
C TYR A 219 -31.77 -10.08 -13.68
N ASN A 220 -31.20 -9.10 -12.96
CA ASN A 220 -31.94 -8.32 -11.97
C ASN A 220 -32.35 -6.93 -12.46
N GLN A 221 -33.23 -6.26 -11.71
CA GLN A 221 -33.69 -4.91 -12.03
C GLN A 221 -32.56 -3.87 -12.01
N ASN A 222 -31.48 -4.10 -11.25
CA ASN A 222 -30.35 -3.17 -11.21
C ASN A 222 -29.60 -3.12 -12.54
N LEU A 223 -29.55 -4.22 -13.32
CA LEU A 223 -29.00 -4.19 -14.67
C LEU A 223 -29.71 -3.16 -15.56
N ILE A 224 -31.05 -3.14 -15.50
CA ILE A 224 -31.86 -2.18 -16.25
C ILE A 224 -31.62 -0.76 -15.75
N LYS A 225 -31.62 -0.56 -14.42
CA LYS A 225 -31.47 0.77 -13.81
C LYS A 225 -30.09 1.38 -14.05
N PHE A 226 -29.02 0.61 -13.86
CA PHE A 226 -27.65 1.09 -13.97
C PHE A 226 -27.32 1.51 -15.40
N TRP A 227 -27.69 0.67 -16.37
CA TRP A 227 -27.36 0.89 -17.77
C TRP A 227 -28.47 1.59 -18.56
N LYS A 228 -29.62 1.88 -17.93
CA LYS A 228 -30.82 2.44 -18.56
C LYS A 228 -31.21 1.66 -19.82
N LEU A 229 -31.26 0.33 -19.69
CA LEU A 229 -31.49 -0.56 -20.83
C LEU A 229 -32.94 -0.42 -21.35
N PRO A 230 -33.13 -0.25 -22.67
CA PRO A 230 -34.43 -0.36 -23.31
C PRO A 230 -34.98 -1.79 -23.18
N SER A 231 -36.29 -1.91 -22.94
CA SER A 231 -36.95 -3.22 -22.76
C SER A 231 -36.89 -4.08 -24.04
N GLU A 232 -36.82 -3.45 -25.21
CA GLU A 232 -36.76 -4.11 -26.53
C GLU A 232 -35.47 -4.93 -26.72
N LEU A 233 -34.38 -4.59 -26.02
CA LEU A 233 -33.13 -5.35 -26.06
C LEU A 233 -33.21 -6.64 -25.25
N LEU A 234 -34.00 -6.65 -24.17
CA LEU A 234 -34.18 -7.83 -23.31
C LEU A 234 -35.13 -8.86 -23.94
N GLU A 235 -36.10 -8.39 -24.74
CA GLU A 235 -37.04 -9.25 -25.47
C GLU A 235 -36.36 -10.12 -26.54
N GLN A 236 -35.23 -9.68 -27.07
CA GLN A 236 -34.44 -10.41 -28.07
C GLN A 236 -33.74 -11.65 -27.49
N LYS A 237 -33.70 -11.80 -26.16
CA LYS A 237 -33.07 -12.92 -25.43
C LYS A 237 -31.60 -13.20 -25.77
N LYS A 238 -30.91 -12.26 -26.43
CA LYS A 238 -29.49 -12.33 -26.77
C LYS A 238 -28.69 -11.28 -26.01
N VAL A 239 -27.47 -11.64 -25.60
CA VAL A 239 -26.64 -10.77 -24.76
C VAL A 239 -25.85 -9.74 -25.58
N GLU A 240 -25.53 -10.02 -26.86
CA GLU A 240 -24.68 -9.15 -27.66
C GLU A 240 -25.24 -7.73 -27.83
N PRO A 241 -26.53 -7.52 -28.14
CA PRO A 241 -27.09 -6.16 -28.24
C PRO A 241 -27.00 -5.37 -26.94
N ILE A 242 -27.10 -6.06 -25.79
CA ILE A 242 -26.95 -5.45 -24.46
C ILE A 242 -25.51 -5.03 -24.23
N LEU A 243 -24.54 -5.89 -24.54
CA LEU A 243 -23.13 -5.58 -24.37
C LEU A 243 -22.68 -4.44 -25.31
N GLU A 244 -23.15 -4.40 -26.56
CA GLU A 244 -22.90 -3.28 -27.48
C GLU A 244 -23.55 -1.97 -27.00
N PHE A 245 -24.72 -2.04 -26.36
CA PHE A 245 -25.35 -0.86 -25.78
C PHE A 245 -24.55 -0.32 -24.59
N ILE A 246 -24.05 -1.23 -23.74
CA ILE A 246 -23.17 -0.89 -22.61
C ILE A 246 -21.86 -0.29 -23.12
N SER A 247 -21.23 -0.89 -24.14
CA SER A 247 -19.93 -0.44 -24.68
C SER A 247 -19.96 1.02 -25.13
N LYS A 248 -21.04 1.44 -25.80
CA LYS A 248 -21.24 2.82 -26.29
C LYS A 248 -21.36 3.87 -25.18
N GLN A 249 -21.68 3.45 -23.95
CA GLN A 249 -21.75 4.35 -22.80
C GLN A 249 -20.40 4.54 -22.10
N LEU A 250 -19.38 3.77 -22.46
CA LEU A 250 -18.05 3.79 -21.85
C LEU A 250 -17.10 4.78 -22.54
N GLN A 251 -16.09 5.23 -21.81
CA GLN A 251 -14.99 6.04 -22.35
C GLN A 251 -14.01 5.17 -23.18
N GLU A 252 -13.70 3.97 -22.68
CA GLU A 252 -12.80 2.99 -23.32
C GLU A 252 -13.59 1.83 -23.93
N GLU A 253 -14.31 2.07 -25.02
CA GLU A 253 -15.16 1.07 -25.68
C GLU A 253 -14.36 -0.17 -26.12
N GLU A 254 -13.18 0.02 -26.70
CA GLU A 254 -12.34 -1.07 -27.21
C GLU A 254 -11.80 -1.97 -26.10
N HIS A 255 -11.50 -1.40 -24.92
CA HIS A 255 -11.01 -2.16 -23.76
C HIS A 255 -12.09 -3.11 -23.23
N PHE A 256 -13.33 -2.63 -23.11
CA PHE A 256 -14.48 -3.45 -22.71
C PHE A 256 -14.81 -4.53 -23.75
N MET A 257 -14.84 -4.17 -25.04
CA MET A 257 -15.12 -5.15 -26.10
C MET A 257 -14.03 -6.22 -26.21
N ASN A 258 -12.76 -5.87 -25.98
CA ASN A 258 -11.68 -6.84 -25.90
C ASN A 258 -11.83 -7.77 -24.69
N PHE A 259 -12.24 -7.26 -23.53
CA PHE A 259 -12.53 -8.09 -22.36
C PHE A 259 -13.65 -9.10 -22.65
N VAL A 260 -14.76 -8.64 -23.26
CA VAL A 260 -15.87 -9.50 -23.68
C VAL A 260 -15.44 -10.50 -24.76
N ARG A 261 -14.57 -10.11 -25.70
CA ARG A 261 -14.07 -10.98 -26.78
C ARG A 261 -13.13 -12.06 -26.26
N ILE A 262 -12.24 -11.73 -25.33
CA ILE A 262 -11.35 -12.69 -24.66
C ILE A 262 -12.16 -13.73 -23.88
N THR A 263 -13.37 -13.38 -23.45
CA THR A 263 -14.32 -14.31 -22.83
C THR A 263 -14.96 -15.27 -23.83
N LYS A 264 -14.99 -14.93 -25.14
CA LYS A 264 -15.44 -15.86 -26.19
C LYS A 264 -14.43 -16.98 -26.47
N ASP A 265 -13.14 -16.70 -26.30
CA ASP A 265 -12.07 -17.68 -26.48
C ASP A 265 -11.88 -18.49 -25.19
N LYS A 266 -12.05 -19.81 -25.27
CA LYS A 266 -11.96 -20.78 -24.15
C LYS A 266 -10.57 -20.83 -23.48
N ILE A 267 -10.12 -19.75 -22.84
CA ILE A 267 -8.81 -19.65 -22.22
C ILE A 267 -8.95 -19.33 -20.72
N LYS A 268 -8.88 -20.41 -19.95
CA LYS A 268 -8.49 -20.56 -18.53
C LYS A 268 -9.34 -19.88 -17.44
N LYS A 269 -9.84 -20.75 -16.55
CA LYS A 269 -10.33 -20.53 -15.18
C LYS A 269 -9.64 -19.36 -14.46
N THR A 270 -10.20 -18.15 -14.56
CA THR A 270 -9.75 -17.02 -13.75
C THR A 270 -10.94 -16.09 -13.49
N HIS A 271 -11.11 -15.69 -12.23
CA HIS A 271 -11.90 -14.51 -11.90
C HIS A 271 -11.25 -13.32 -12.59
N LYS A 272 -11.98 -12.64 -13.48
CA LYS A 272 -11.48 -11.45 -14.15
C LYS A 272 -12.31 -10.26 -13.70
N THR A 273 -11.61 -9.21 -13.28
CA THR A 273 -12.19 -7.95 -12.85
C THR A 273 -11.58 -6.82 -13.67
N ILE A 274 -12.43 -5.93 -14.18
CA ILE A 274 -12.00 -4.69 -14.82
C ILE A 274 -12.82 -3.52 -14.31
N ASN A 275 -12.20 -2.33 -14.28
CA ASN A 275 -12.90 -1.09 -13.97
C ASN A 275 -13.31 -0.39 -15.26
N LEU A 276 -14.58 -0.03 -15.34
CA LEU A 276 -15.22 0.60 -16.48
C LEU A 276 -15.62 2.02 -16.11
N THR A 277 -15.18 3.01 -16.89
CA THR A 277 -15.61 4.40 -16.67
C THR A 277 -16.58 4.80 -17.76
N THR A 278 -17.78 5.25 -17.36
CA THR A 278 -18.78 5.75 -18.29
C THR A 278 -18.43 7.16 -18.77
N ARG A 279 -19.02 7.58 -19.89
CA ARG A 279 -18.90 8.96 -20.39
C ARG A 279 -19.46 10.00 -19.42
N THR A 280 -20.30 9.59 -18.48
CA THR A 280 -20.83 10.43 -17.39
C THR A 280 -19.97 10.41 -16.12
N HIS A 281 -18.76 9.81 -16.18
CA HIS A 281 -17.79 9.67 -15.07
C HIS A 281 -18.23 8.76 -13.91
N GLN A 282 -19.23 7.92 -14.10
CA GLN A 282 -19.49 6.80 -13.18
C GLN A 282 -18.48 5.67 -13.40
N VAL A 283 -18.07 5.02 -12.32
CA VAL A 283 -17.08 3.93 -12.35
C VAL A 283 -17.74 2.63 -11.89
N PHE A 284 -17.75 1.64 -12.77
CA PHE A 284 -18.27 0.30 -12.49
C PHE A 284 -17.13 -0.72 -12.44
N GLU A 285 -17.14 -1.57 -11.42
CA GLU A 285 -16.31 -2.78 -11.37
C GLU A 285 -17.09 -3.92 -12.01
N LEU A 286 -16.63 -4.42 -13.16
CA LEU A 286 -17.19 -5.59 -13.82
C LEU A 286 -16.45 -6.84 -13.33
N ILE A 287 -17.20 -7.75 -12.72
CA ILE A 287 -16.73 -9.06 -12.27
C ILE A 287 -17.37 -10.12 -13.17
N GLN A 288 -16.53 -10.98 -13.75
CA GLN A 288 -16.98 -12.14 -14.50
C GLN A 288 -16.76 -13.42 -13.71
N GLN A 289 -17.81 -14.26 -13.64
CA GLN A 289 -17.78 -15.60 -13.05
C GLN A 289 -18.42 -16.65 -13.98
N GLU A 290 -18.01 -17.90 -13.84
CA GLU A 290 -18.60 -19.06 -14.54
C GLU A 290 -19.89 -19.49 -13.83
N TYR A 291 -20.95 -19.76 -14.60
CA TYR A 291 -22.20 -20.32 -14.11
C TYR A 291 -22.20 -21.83 -14.31
N LYS A 292 -22.15 -22.60 -13.21
CA LYS A 292 -22.07 -24.07 -13.24
C LYS A 292 -23.32 -24.72 -12.68
N MET A 293 -23.74 -25.82 -13.29
CA MET A 293 -24.76 -26.72 -12.76
C MET A 293 -24.14 -28.11 -12.58
N GLY A 294 -23.89 -28.49 -11.33
CA GLY A 294 -23.06 -29.66 -11.03
C GLY A 294 -21.62 -29.45 -11.50
N GLU A 295 -21.09 -30.39 -12.28
CA GLU A 295 -19.74 -30.27 -12.87
C GLU A 295 -19.73 -29.60 -14.26
N HIS A 296 -20.89 -29.27 -14.82
CA HIS A 296 -20.99 -28.71 -16.17
C HIS A 296 -21.03 -27.19 -16.12
N ASP A 297 -20.18 -26.56 -16.91
CA ASP A 297 -20.22 -25.12 -17.16
C ASP A 297 -21.35 -24.80 -18.15
N ILE A 298 -22.26 -23.91 -17.75
CA ILE A 298 -23.46 -23.56 -18.49
C ILE A 298 -23.38 -22.15 -19.08
N GLY A 299 -22.56 -21.27 -18.52
CA GLY A 299 -22.35 -19.93 -19.08
C GLY A 299 -21.61 -18.99 -18.15
N HIS A 300 -21.96 -17.71 -18.20
CA HIS A 300 -21.27 -16.66 -17.46
C HIS A 300 -22.24 -15.76 -16.69
N ILE A 301 -21.75 -15.24 -15.57
CA ILE A 301 -22.37 -14.21 -14.75
C ILE A 301 -21.50 -12.97 -14.85
N PHE A 302 -22.09 -11.87 -15.30
CA PHE A 302 -21.51 -10.54 -15.23
C PHE A 302 -22.17 -9.80 -14.08
N SER A 303 -21.35 -9.33 -13.13
CA SER A 303 -21.78 -8.46 -12.05
C SER A 303 -21.13 -7.09 -12.24
N PHE A 304 -21.95 -6.05 -12.39
CA PHE A 304 -21.51 -4.66 -12.47
C PHE A 304 -21.78 -3.97 -11.14
N ARG A 305 -20.72 -3.66 -10.40
CA ARG A 305 -20.80 -2.96 -9.12
C ARG A 305 -20.48 -1.48 -9.32
N ASP A 306 -21.38 -0.59 -8.89
CA ASP A 306 -21.08 0.84 -8.86
C ASP A 306 -20.06 1.12 -7.75
N ILE A 307 -18.83 1.47 -8.14
CA ILE A 307 -17.75 1.84 -7.23
C ILE A 307 -17.42 3.33 -7.35
N THR A 308 -18.30 4.15 -7.93
CA THR A 308 -18.05 5.58 -8.18
C THR A 308 -17.67 6.31 -6.89
N SER A 309 -18.43 6.12 -5.80
CA SER A 309 -18.14 6.75 -4.51
C SER A 309 -16.78 6.33 -3.95
N ARG A 310 -16.46 5.04 -4.04
CA ARG A 310 -15.17 4.47 -3.62
C ARG A 310 -14.02 5.02 -4.46
N ALA A 311 -14.14 5.01 -5.79
CA ALA A 311 -13.12 5.50 -6.71
C ALA A 311 -12.86 7.01 -6.51
N LEU A 312 -13.91 7.81 -6.33
CA LEU A 312 -13.79 9.23 -6.00
C LEU A 312 -13.13 9.45 -4.65
N MET A 313 -13.45 8.63 -3.65
CA MET A 313 -12.86 8.73 -2.33
C MET A 313 -11.38 8.30 -2.34
N GLU A 314 -11.03 7.22 -3.03
CA GLU A 314 -9.65 6.79 -3.24
C GLU A 314 -8.85 7.86 -4.00
N ALA A 315 -9.41 8.45 -5.05
CA ALA A 315 -8.79 9.55 -5.78
C ALA A 315 -8.59 10.78 -4.88
N LYS A 316 -9.58 11.11 -4.04
CA LYS A 316 -9.49 12.21 -3.07
C LYS A 316 -8.44 11.94 -2.00
N ILE A 317 -8.37 10.72 -1.45
CA ILE A 317 -7.34 10.32 -0.48
C ILE A 317 -5.97 10.41 -1.13
N ARG A 318 -5.81 9.89 -2.35
CA ARG A 318 -4.54 9.98 -3.10
C ARG A 318 -4.15 11.44 -3.34
N TYR A 319 -5.11 12.29 -3.72
CA TYR A 319 -4.87 13.71 -3.90
C TYR A 319 -4.44 14.39 -2.59
N GLN A 320 -5.15 14.13 -1.48
CA GLN A 320 -4.80 14.66 -0.15
C GLN A 320 -3.44 14.15 0.37
N ALA A 321 -3.06 12.92 0.04
CA ALA A 321 -1.77 12.35 0.39
C ALA A 321 -0.61 12.96 -0.42
N THR A 322 -0.89 13.59 -1.56
CA THR A 322 0.13 14.09 -2.51
C THR A 322 0.13 15.61 -2.68
N HIS A 323 -0.87 16.32 -2.14
CA HIS A 323 -1.03 17.76 -2.29
C HIS A 323 -1.21 18.46 -0.94
N ASP A 324 -0.73 19.70 -0.85
CA ASP A 324 -0.93 20.57 0.30
C ASP A 324 -2.41 20.99 0.40
N PRO A 325 -3.08 20.79 1.55
CA PRO A 325 -4.52 21.07 1.68
C PRO A 325 -4.86 22.55 1.54
N LEU A 326 -3.94 23.46 1.86
CA LEU A 326 -4.16 24.91 1.77
C LEU A 326 -3.98 25.42 0.34
N THR A 327 -2.78 25.25 -0.22
CA THR A 327 -2.38 25.84 -1.51
C THR A 327 -2.76 24.99 -2.72
N LYS A 328 -3.14 23.71 -2.51
CA LYS A 328 -3.40 22.71 -3.57
C LYS A 328 -2.20 22.38 -4.45
N LEU A 329 -1.00 22.84 -4.09
CA LEU A 329 0.26 22.47 -4.73
C LEU A 329 0.67 21.05 -4.35
N ALA A 330 1.69 20.51 -5.03
CA ALA A 330 2.31 19.26 -4.59
C ALA A 330 2.82 19.39 -3.14
N ASN A 331 2.73 18.31 -2.37
CA ASN A 331 3.38 18.25 -1.07
C ASN A 331 4.77 17.60 -1.19
N ARG A 332 5.43 17.38 -0.05
CA ARG A 332 6.76 16.76 0.00
C ARG A 332 6.80 15.37 -0.67
N ILE A 333 5.77 14.54 -0.52
CA ILE A 333 5.74 13.19 -1.09
C ILE A 333 5.75 13.26 -2.62
N LEU A 334 4.85 14.06 -3.21
CA LEU A 334 4.79 14.21 -4.66
C LEU A 334 6.01 14.93 -5.22
N LEU A 335 6.59 15.88 -4.49
CA LEU A 335 7.83 16.53 -4.90
C LEU A 335 8.99 15.53 -5.05
N TYR A 336 9.19 14.66 -4.05
CA TYR A 336 10.25 13.65 -4.07
C TYR A 336 10.12 12.74 -5.30
N ASP A 337 8.92 12.20 -5.53
CA ASP A 337 8.59 11.39 -6.72
C ASP A 337 8.91 12.13 -8.03
N ARG A 338 8.56 13.43 -8.11
CA ARG A 338 8.86 14.26 -9.30
C ARG A 338 10.35 14.49 -9.51
N ILE A 339 11.13 14.64 -8.44
CA ILE A 339 12.59 14.77 -8.55
C ILE A 339 13.22 13.45 -8.98
N GLU A 340 12.81 12.31 -8.42
CA GLU A 340 13.29 10.98 -8.85
C GLU A 340 12.98 10.71 -10.33
N TYR A 341 11.77 11.07 -10.75
CA TYR A 341 11.37 11.00 -12.15
C TYR A 341 12.24 11.90 -13.03
N ALA A 342 12.49 13.15 -12.61
CA ALA A 342 13.33 14.09 -13.34
C ALA A 342 14.79 13.60 -13.46
N ILE A 343 15.36 13.03 -12.40
CA ILE A 343 16.68 12.38 -12.40
C ILE A 343 16.73 11.25 -13.43
N SER A 344 15.72 10.38 -13.40
CA SER A 344 15.63 9.24 -14.32
C SER A 344 15.53 9.67 -15.78
N GLN A 345 14.76 10.73 -16.06
CA GLN A 345 14.67 11.32 -17.41
C GLN A 345 15.98 11.97 -17.84
N ALA A 346 16.53 12.85 -17.00
CA ALA A 346 17.77 13.57 -17.26
C ALA A 346 18.95 12.63 -17.52
N LYS A 347 19.04 11.52 -16.77
CA LYS A 347 20.05 10.48 -16.96
C LYS A 347 19.93 9.76 -18.31
N ARG A 348 18.70 9.54 -18.81
CA ARG A 348 18.48 8.91 -20.12
C ARG A 348 18.77 9.85 -21.28
N GLU A 349 18.40 11.12 -21.15
CA GLU A 349 18.50 12.10 -22.23
C GLU A 349 19.81 12.91 -22.22
N GLY A 350 20.63 12.79 -21.17
CA GLY A 350 21.84 13.59 -21.00
C GLY A 350 21.53 15.07 -20.75
N THR A 351 20.38 15.38 -20.16
CA THR A 351 19.93 16.74 -19.87
C THR A 351 20.15 17.08 -18.39
N PHE A 352 19.94 18.35 -18.02
CA PHE A 352 20.03 18.83 -16.65
C PHE A 352 18.73 19.53 -16.25
N PHE A 353 18.47 19.62 -14.95
CA PHE A 353 17.32 20.32 -14.38
C PHE A 353 17.71 21.05 -13.10
N ALA A 354 16.86 21.98 -12.65
CA ALA A 354 17.11 22.77 -11.46
C ALA A 354 16.05 22.52 -10.38
N VAL A 355 16.49 22.48 -9.13
CA VAL A 355 15.66 22.52 -7.93
C VAL A 355 15.83 23.89 -7.29
N LEU A 356 14.74 24.63 -7.13
CA LEU A 356 14.72 25.95 -6.52
C LEU A 356 14.00 25.87 -5.18
N TYR A 357 14.64 26.29 -4.11
CA TYR A 357 14.07 26.36 -2.76
C TYR A 357 13.75 27.82 -2.42
N PHE A 358 12.53 28.08 -1.97
CA PHE A 358 12.02 29.41 -1.66
C PHE A 358 11.64 29.50 -0.18
N ASP A 359 12.05 30.60 0.44
CA ASP A 359 11.59 31.02 1.77
C ASP A 359 11.04 32.43 1.68
N LEU A 360 9.90 32.67 2.32
CA LEU A 360 9.24 33.97 2.31
C LEU A 360 9.79 34.85 3.44
N ASN A 361 10.45 35.94 3.06
CA ASN A 361 11.07 36.83 4.05
C ASN A 361 10.00 37.52 4.89
N HIS A 362 10.19 37.49 6.22
CA HIS A 362 9.33 38.12 7.22
C HIS A 362 7.87 37.62 7.25
N PHE A 363 7.56 36.42 6.74
CA PHE A 363 6.20 35.87 6.77
C PHE A 363 5.61 35.79 8.19
N LYS A 364 6.43 35.47 9.20
CA LYS A 364 6.02 35.46 10.61
C LYS A 364 5.46 36.82 11.06
N LEU A 365 6.07 37.93 10.64
CA LEU A 365 5.62 39.28 10.99
C LEU A 365 4.20 39.55 10.44
N ILE A 366 3.87 39.02 9.26
CA ILE A 366 2.55 39.12 8.67
C ILE A 366 1.52 38.35 9.50
N ASN A 367 1.85 37.11 9.90
CA ASN A 367 0.97 36.34 10.79
C ASN A 367 0.75 37.03 12.13
N ASP A 368 1.81 37.59 12.71
CA ASP A 368 1.74 38.27 14.01
C ASP A 368 0.95 39.60 13.92
N SER A 369 0.96 40.27 12.76
CA SER A 369 0.32 41.57 12.56
C SER A 369 -1.12 41.50 12.04
N LEU A 370 -1.42 40.56 11.13
CA LEU A 370 -2.70 40.46 10.42
C LEU A 370 -3.45 39.15 10.73
N GLY A 371 -2.86 38.26 11.53
CA GLY A 371 -3.41 36.98 11.92
C GLY A 371 -3.17 35.86 10.89
N HIS A 372 -3.32 34.62 11.34
CA HIS A 372 -3.06 33.43 10.53
C HIS A 372 -3.94 33.32 9.28
N ASN A 373 -5.20 33.78 9.33
CA ASN A 373 -6.09 33.77 8.15
C ASN A 373 -5.56 34.65 7.01
N ALA A 374 -4.89 35.76 7.32
CA ALA A 374 -4.25 36.62 6.33
C ALA A 374 -2.99 35.95 5.77
N GLY A 375 -2.19 35.29 6.60
CA GLY A 375 -1.05 34.49 6.15
C GLY A 375 -1.46 33.33 5.23
N ASP A 376 -2.54 32.63 5.55
CA ASP A 376 -3.08 31.55 4.72
C ASP A 376 -3.54 32.06 3.35
N ALA A 377 -4.27 33.18 3.33
CA ALA A 377 -4.66 33.84 2.08
C ALA A 377 -3.45 34.26 1.24
N LEU A 378 -2.41 34.79 1.89
CA LEU A 378 -1.16 35.17 1.25
C LEU A 378 -0.44 33.98 0.60
N LEU A 379 -0.35 32.85 1.31
CA LEU A 379 0.24 31.61 0.78
C LEU A 379 -0.50 31.09 -0.45
N ILE A 380 -1.85 31.14 -0.44
CA ILE A 380 -2.68 30.76 -1.59
C ILE A 380 -2.39 31.66 -2.79
N ASP A 381 -2.25 32.98 -2.58
CA ASP A 381 -2.03 33.93 -3.66
C ASP A 381 -0.61 33.83 -4.24
N ILE A 382 0.40 33.57 -3.39
CA ILE A 382 1.76 33.25 -3.81
C ILE A 382 1.77 31.97 -4.65
N ALA A 383 1.10 30.92 -4.20
CA ALA A 383 1.00 29.66 -4.93
C ALA A 383 0.44 29.87 -6.35
N LYS A 384 -0.67 30.62 -6.48
CA LYS A 384 -1.25 30.97 -7.79
C LYS A 384 -0.30 31.79 -8.65
N ARG A 385 0.35 32.80 -8.06
CA ARG A 385 1.27 33.70 -8.78
C ARG A 385 2.48 32.94 -9.32
N LEU A 386 3.07 32.06 -8.52
CA LEU A 386 4.18 31.21 -8.95
C LEU A 386 3.73 30.18 -10.00
N GLN A 387 2.59 29.53 -9.82
CA GLN A 387 2.06 28.55 -10.76
C GLN A 387 1.77 29.14 -12.15
N SER A 388 1.38 30.42 -12.23
CA SER A 388 1.12 31.11 -13.50
C SER A 388 2.34 31.23 -14.42
N ARG A 389 3.56 31.07 -13.87
CA ARG A 389 4.82 31.14 -14.62
C ARG A 389 5.37 29.78 -15.03
N LEU A 390 4.73 28.70 -14.59
CA LEU A 390 5.22 27.34 -14.79
C LEU A 390 4.62 26.69 -16.04
N ARG A 391 5.45 25.87 -16.68
CA ARG A 391 4.98 24.96 -17.73
C ARG A 391 4.33 23.75 -17.08
N LYS A 392 3.53 23.01 -17.84
CA LYS A 392 2.94 21.74 -17.36
C LYS A 392 3.99 20.69 -16.95
N THR A 393 5.22 20.81 -17.44
CA THR A 393 6.35 19.92 -17.13
C THR A 393 7.09 20.32 -15.85
N ASP A 394 6.92 21.55 -15.39
CA ASP A 394 7.54 22.02 -14.16
C ASP A 394 6.63 21.67 -12.97
N THR A 395 7.24 21.47 -11.80
CA THR A 395 6.51 21.16 -10.57
C THR A 395 6.76 22.25 -9.55
N ILE A 396 5.71 22.68 -8.84
CA ILE A 396 5.84 23.48 -7.63
C ILE A 396 5.15 22.76 -6.47
N ALA A 397 5.82 22.76 -5.34
CA ALA A 397 5.40 22.14 -4.11
C ALA A 397 5.50 23.12 -2.95
N ARG A 398 4.67 22.91 -1.92
CA ARG A 398 4.83 23.53 -0.60
C ARG A 398 5.27 22.46 0.38
N ILE A 399 6.42 22.68 1.03
CA ILE A 399 7.02 21.69 1.93
C ILE A 399 6.47 21.81 3.36
N GLY A 400 6.15 23.04 3.76
CA GLY A 400 5.57 23.36 5.05
C GLY A 400 5.78 24.84 5.37
N GLY A 401 4.97 25.39 6.28
CA GLY A 401 5.10 26.80 6.68
C GLY A 401 5.06 27.75 5.48
N ASP A 402 6.13 28.52 5.32
CA ASP A 402 6.37 29.51 4.28
C ASP A 402 7.37 29.05 3.20
N GLU A 403 7.65 27.74 3.13
CA GLU A 403 8.64 27.17 2.23
C GLU A 403 8.00 26.54 0.98
N PHE A 404 8.51 26.93 -0.19
CA PHE A 404 8.11 26.37 -1.48
C PHE A 404 9.32 25.77 -2.17
N VAL A 405 9.10 24.73 -2.98
CA VAL A 405 10.13 24.13 -3.82
C VAL A 405 9.62 23.97 -5.23
N MET A 406 10.46 24.28 -6.20
CA MET A 406 10.15 24.18 -7.61
C MET A 406 11.17 23.32 -8.33
N VAL A 407 10.68 22.43 -9.19
CA VAL A 407 11.49 21.60 -10.09
C VAL A 407 11.27 22.11 -11.49
N VAL A 408 12.33 22.65 -12.10
CA VAL A 408 12.30 23.24 -13.45
C VAL A 408 13.05 22.32 -14.39
N THR A 409 12.33 21.76 -15.35
CA THR A 409 12.86 20.76 -16.30
C THR A 409 13.10 21.38 -17.67
N LEU A 410 13.65 20.60 -18.61
CA LEU A 410 13.89 21.02 -20.00
C LEU A 410 14.76 22.28 -20.12
N LEU A 411 15.79 22.38 -19.26
CA LEU A 411 16.76 23.46 -19.31
C LEU A 411 17.77 23.22 -20.44
N LYS A 412 18.01 24.28 -21.24
CA LYS A 412 18.97 24.23 -22.35
C LYS A 412 20.34 24.80 -21.98
N THR A 413 20.36 25.84 -21.15
CA THR A 413 21.57 26.60 -20.79
C THR A 413 21.48 27.17 -19.38
N MET A 414 22.64 27.42 -18.76
CA MET A 414 22.74 28.08 -17.46
C MET A 414 22.12 29.50 -17.48
N GLU A 415 22.18 30.18 -18.62
CA GLU A 415 21.59 31.51 -18.75
C GLU A 415 20.05 31.46 -18.70
N HIS A 416 19.44 30.41 -19.24
CA HIS A 416 18.00 30.22 -19.19
C HIS A 416 17.48 30.06 -17.75
N ILE A 417 18.20 29.31 -16.89
CA ILE A 417 17.81 29.18 -15.47
C ILE A 417 18.00 30.50 -14.71
N LYS A 418 19.10 31.24 -14.96
CA LYS A 418 19.29 32.56 -14.33
C LYS A 418 18.18 33.54 -14.69
N GLN A 419 17.77 33.57 -15.96
CA GLN A 419 16.66 34.41 -16.42
C GLN A 419 15.33 33.98 -15.80
N PHE A 420 15.08 32.68 -15.71
CA PHE A 420 13.87 32.14 -15.08
C PHE A 420 13.79 32.53 -13.60
N VAL A 421 14.87 32.33 -12.83
CA VAL A 421 14.94 32.70 -11.41
C VAL A 421 14.72 34.21 -11.21
N LYS A 422 15.32 35.04 -12.07
CA LYS A 422 15.10 36.50 -12.04
C LYS A 422 13.64 36.87 -12.33
N ALA A 423 12.99 36.19 -13.26
CA ALA A 423 11.58 36.41 -13.59
C ALA A 423 10.64 36.00 -12.45
N ILE A 424 10.99 34.95 -11.70
CA ILE A 424 10.27 34.52 -10.50
C ILE A 424 10.42 35.54 -9.37
N LEU A 425 11.65 35.99 -9.06
CA LEU A 425 11.88 37.03 -8.05
C LEU A 425 11.07 38.30 -8.34
N LYS A 426 11.02 38.72 -9.61
CA LYS A 426 10.23 39.88 -10.05
C LYS A 426 8.72 39.75 -9.78
N GLN A 427 8.19 38.54 -9.57
CA GLN A 427 6.77 38.37 -9.19
C GLN A 427 6.46 38.89 -7.78
N PHE A 428 7.48 39.04 -6.93
CA PHE A 428 7.33 39.55 -5.57
C PHE A 428 7.43 41.09 -5.50
N ASP A 429 7.82 41.76 -6.59
CA ASP A 429 7.88 43.23 -6.64
C ASP A 429 6.49 43.87 -6.58
N ALA A 430 5.45 43.18 -7.07
CA ALA A 430 4.07 43.64 -7.01
C ALA A 430 3.43 43.27 -5.65
N PRO A 431 2.65 44.17 -5.02
CA PRO A 431 2.02 43.88 -3.74
C PRO A 431 1.02 42.71 -3.84
N PHE A 432 0.75 42.08 -2.71
CA PHE A 432 -0.31 41.10 -2.54
C PHE A 432 -1.50 41.79 -1.85
N ILE A 433 -2.69 41.70 -2.43
CA ILE A 433 -3.89 42.31 -1.85
C ILE A 433 -4.57 41.28 -0.94
N ILE A 434 -4.40 41.42 0.36
CA ILE A 434 -4.93 40.49 1.36
C ILE A 434 -5.90 41.24 2.26
N GLN A 435 -7.17 40.83 2.25
CA GLN A 435 -8.24 41.46 3.05
C GLN A 435 -8.36 42.99 2.86
N GLY A 436 -8.04 43.49 1.66
CA GLY A 436 -8.07 44.93 1.34
C GLY A 436 -6.81 45.70 1.69
N HIS A 437 -5.78 45.05 2.25
CA HIS A 437 -4.47 45.65 2.50
C HIS A 437 -3.44 45.25 1.44
N GLU A 438 -2.58 46.19 1.06
CA GLU A 438 -1.40 45.91 0.22
C GLU A 438 -0.26 45.39 1.09
N VAL A 439 0.14 44.15 0.85
CA VAL A 439 1.25 43.49 1.54
C VAL A 439 2.44 43.40 0.59
N PHE A 440 3.54 44.05 0.96
CA PHE A 440 4.82 43.95 0.27
C PHE A 440 5.68 42.89 0.95
N MET A 441 6.20 41.96 0.17
CA MET A 441 7.10 40.94 0.68
C MET A 441 8.12 40.54 -0.37
N SER A 442 9.19 39.90 0.07
CA SER A 442 10.22 39.35 -0.79
C SER A 442 10.44 37.86 -0.48
N THR A 443 11.17 37.18 -1.34
CA THR A 443 11.57 35.79 -1.12
C THR A 443 13.07 35.65 -1.28
N SER A 444 13.65 34.70 -0.54
CA SER A 444 15.03 34.26 -0.73
C SER A 444 15.00 32.93 -1.48
N VAL A 445 15.82 32.80 -2.52
CA VAL A 445 15.80 31.63 -3.43
C VAL A 445 17.15 30.94 -3.47
N GLY A 446 17.17 29.64 -3.25
CA GLY A 446 18.34 28.78 -3.44
C GLY A 446 18.17 27.91 -4.66
N VAL A 447 19.23 27.71 -5.43
CA VAL A 447 19.19 26.92 -6.67
C VAL A 447 20.24 25.81 -6.61
N ALA A 448 19.83 24.56 -6.79
CA ALA A 448 20.72 23.42 -7.01
C ALA A 448 20.44 22.78 -8.37
N LEU A 449 21.49 22.34 -9.06
CA LEU A 449 21.45 21.79 -10.40
C LEU A 449 21.80 20.30 -10.41
N TYR A 450 20.96 19.48 -11.02
CA TYR A 450 21.32 18.09 -11.29
C TYR A 450 22.07 17.99 -12.62
N PRO A 451 23.19 17.24 -12.74
CA PRO A 451 23.80 16.39 -11.70
C PRO A 451 24.93 17.06 -10.90
N GLU A 452 25.26 18.33 -11.17
CA GLU A 452 26.43 19.02 -10.61
C GLU A 452 26.39 19.16 -9.08
N ASP A 453 25.21 19.49 -8.56
CA ASP A 453 24.95 19.81 -7.15
C ASP A 453 24.25 18.66 -6.42
N GLY A 454 24.08 17.48 -7.03
CA GLY A 454 23.53 16.31 -6.34
C GLY A 454 22.98 15.24 -7.28
N ASN A 455 22.95 14.00 -6.80
CA ASN A 455 22.53 12.83 -7.61
C ASN A 455 21.25 12.13 -7.12
N ASN A 456 20.67 12.60 -6.01
CA ASN A 456 19.43 12.08 -5.43
C ASN A 456 18.56 13.25 -4.91
N PRO A 457 17.26 13.03 -4.68
CA PRO A 457 16.35 14.08 -4.21
C PRO A 457 16.81 14.73 -2.91
N GLU A 458 17.30 13.95 -1.94
CA GLU A 458 17.73 14.45 -0.64
C GLU A 458 18.89 15.44 -0.76
N GLU A 459 19.91 15.11 -1.56
CA GLU A 459 21.09 15.93 -1.77
C GLU A 459 20.75 17.22 -2.52
N LEU A 460 19.92 17.14 -3.58
CA LEU A 460 19.49 18.32 -4.33
C LEU A 460 18.66 19.27 -3.48
N LEU A 461 17.73 18.75 -2.67
CA LEU A 461 16.90 19.56 -1.77
C LEU A 461 17.76 20.21 -0.68
N ALA A 462 18.66 19.45 -0.04
CA ALA A 462 19.55 19.97 0.99
C ALA A 462 20.49 21.06 0.44
N ASN A 463 21.06 20.85 -0.74
CA ASN A 463 21.96 21.83 -1.34
C ASN A 463 21.21 23.08 -1.83
N ALA A 464 19.98 22.95 -2.33
CA ALA A 464 19.11 24.09 -2.65
C ALA A 464 18.73 24.89 -1.39
N ASP A 465 18.42 24.22 -0.27
CA ASP A 465 18.15 24.86 1.02
C ASP A 465 19.36 25.64 1.55
N ILE A 466 20.56 25.06 1.51
CA ILE A 466 21.82 25.75 1.87
C ILE A 466 22.02 27.03 1.03
N ALA A 467 21.77 26.93 -0.28
CA ALA A 467 21.87 28.08 -1.17
C ALA A 467 20.86 29.17 -0.84
N MET A 468 19.62 28.79 -0.51
CA MET A 468 18.54 29.69 -0.10
C MET A 468 18.89 30.41 1.19
N TYR A 469 19.38 29.67 2.19
CA TYR A 469 19.79 30.23 3.47
C TYR A 469 20.88 31.29 3.28
N THR A 470 21.87 30.98 2.43
CA THR A 470 22.93 31.94 2.08
C THR A 470 22.34 33.19 1.42
N ALA A 471 21.33 33.04 0.54
CA ALA A 471 20.64 34.19 -0.07
C ALA A 471 19.98 35.09 0.99
N LYS A 472 19.42 34.49 2.04
CA LYS A 472 18.83 35.17 3.20
C LYS A 472 19.87 35.96 3.99
N GLU A 473 21.04 35.36 4.27
CA GLU A 473 22.12 36.02 5.02
C GLU A 473 22.75 37.22 4.29
N ILE A 474 22.92 37.16 2.97
CA ILE A 474 23.55 38.26 2.20
C ILE A 474 22.58 39.45 2.03
N GLY A 475 21.40 39.41 2.66
CA GLY A 475 20.44 40.51 2.74
C GLY A 475 19.06 40.22 2.15
N GLY A 476 18.74 38.96 1.88
CA GLY A 476 17.44 38.54 1.34
C GLY A 476 17.13 39.09 -0.06
N ASN A 477 15.88 38.88 -0.49
CA ASN A 477 15.31 39.31 -1.78
C ASN A 477 16.20 39.00 -3.00
N ARG A 478 16.79 37.80 -3.04
CA ARG A 478 17.73 37.40 -4.08
C ARG A 478 17.75 35.90 -4.25
N SER A 479 18.38 35.48 -5.33
CA SER A 479 18.73 34.09 -5.56
C SER A 479 20.21 33.84 -5.35
N ASN A 480 20.55 32.67 -4.85
CA ASN A 480 21.92 32.18 -4.83
C ASN A 480 21.97 30.77 -5.40
N PHE A 481 22.99 30.50 -6.21
CA PHE A 481 23.25 29.15 -6.72
C PHE A 481 24.10 28.41 -5.72
N TYR A 482 23.82 27.13 -5.53
CA TYR A 482 24.65 26.28 -4.71
C TYR A 482 26.05 26.24 -5.28
N ASN A 483 27.03 26.27 -4.39
CA ASN A 483 28.40 25.92 -4.69
C ASN A 483 28.97 25.20 -3.47
N ARG A 484 29.97 24.34 -3.68
CA ARG A 484 30.58 23.56 -2.58
C ARG A 484 31.12 24.42 -1.43
N LYS A 485 31.47 25.70 -1.65
CA LYS A 485 31.93 26.61 -0.59
C LYS A 485 30.81 26.97 0.39
N LEU A 486 29.53 26.92 -0.02
CA LEU A 486 28.40 27.21 0.88
C LEU A 486 28.20 26.14 1.96
N LYS A 487 28.47 24.87 1.64
CA LYS A 487 28.40 23.76 2.61
C LYS A 487 29.45 23.90 3.73
N ILE A 488 30.61 24.45 3.41
CA ILE A 488 31.67 24.78 4.39
C ILE A 488 31.15 25.86 5.36
N ARG A 489 30.48 26.89 4.86
CA ARG A 489 29.89 27.97 5.66
C ARG A 489 28.86 27.48 6.69
N GLN A 490 27.99 26.53 6.33
CA GLN A 490 27.02 25.95 7.27
C GLN A 490 27.72 25.12 8.36
N LYS A 491 28.75 24.33 8.00
CA LYS A 491 29.60 23.61 8.96
C LYS A 491 30.32 24.58 9.92
N ASN A 492 30.71 25.75 9.44
CA ASN A 492 31.35 26.79 10.24
C ASN A 492 30.38 27.41 11.26
N TRP A 493 29.08 27.44 10.99
CA TRP A 493 28.04 27.91 11.92
C TRP A 493 27.87 27.01 13.16
N GLU A 494 27.89 25.69 13.00
CA GLU A 494 27.86 24.78 14.16
C GLU A 494 29.06 25.02 15.09
N LEU A 495 30.25 25.24 14.50
CA LEU A 495 31.47 25.53 15.24
C LEU A 495 31.40 26.87 15.99
N GLN A 496 30.59 27.85 15.54
CA GLN A 496 30.43 29.14 16.23
C GLN A 496 29.90 29.01 17.65
N PHE A 497 28.89 28.16 17.87
CA PHE A 497 28.33 27.95 19.19
C PHE A 497 29.29 27.22 20.13
N ASP A 498 30.13 26.35 19.57
CA ASP A 498 31.09 25.55 20.33
C ASP A 498 32.33 26.38 20.70
N PHE A 499 32.76 27.34 19.87
CA PHE A 499 33.94 28.17 20.12
C PHE A 499 33.91 28.95 21.44
N HIS A 500 32.79 29.61 21.76
CA HIS A 500 32.67 30.37 23.02
C HIS A 500 32.72 29.47 24.27
N LYS A 501 32.25 28.23 24.15
CA LYS A 501 32.32 27.23 25.22
C LYS A 501 33.74 26.66 25.33
N ALA A 502 34.38 26.40 24.20
CA ALA A 502 35.70 25.77 24.11
C ALA A 502 36.80 26.54 24.85
N LEU A 503 36.85 27.87 24.72
CA LEU A 503 37.81 28.70 25.49
C LEU A 503 37.54 28.65 27.00
N LYS A 504 36.27 28.67 27.43
CA LYS A 504 35.90 28.62 28.85
C LYS A 504 36.16 27.24 29.46
N ASN A 505 35.93 26.19 28.69
CA ASN A 505 36.07 24.79 29.11
C ASN A 505 37.50 24.26 28.98
N LYS A 506 38.47 25.08 28.55
CA LYS A 506 39.87 24.68 28.30
C LYS A 506 40.01 23.51 27.32
N GLU A 507 39.20 23.54 26.26
CA GLU A 507 39.21 22.51 25.22
C GLU A 507 40.36 22.71 24.20
N PHE A 508 40.94 23.92 24.16
CA PHE A 508 42.12 24.22 23.36
C PHE A 508 43.41 23.92 24.13
N PHE A 509 44.39 23.36 23.44
CA PHE A 509 45.74 23.15 23.96
C PHE A 509 46.78 23.36 22.85
N LEU A 510 48.04 23.58 23.25
CA LEU A 510 49.15 23.77 22.31
C LEU A 510 50.00 22.50 22.23
N THR A 511 50.31 22.11 21.00
CA THR A 511 51.40 21.22 20.66
C THR A 511 52.55 22.04 20.08
N TYR A 512 53.74 21.48 20.06
CA TYR A 512 54.97 22.21 19.78
C TYR A 512 55.81 21.43 18.78
N GLN A 513 56.12 22.04 17.63
CA GLN A 513 56.95 21.39 16.62
C GLN A 513 58.36 22.01 16.59
N PRO A 514 59.42 21.21 16.80
CA PRO A 514 60.78 21.72 16.81
C PRO A 514 61.30 22.05 15.40
N GLN A 515 62.04 23.16 15.31
CA GLN A 515 62.78 23.60 14.14
C GLN A 515 64.28 23.41 14.36
N PHE A 516 64.98 22.77 13.43
CA PHE A 516 66.38 22.41 13.57
C PHE A 516 67.25 23.15 12.56
N GLN A 517 68.43 23.57 12.99
CA GLN A 517 69.49 23.96 12.06
C GLN A 517 69.96 22.72 11.28
N LEU A 518 69.91 22.80 9.95
CA LEU A 518 70.15 21.67 9.07
C LEU A 518 71.56 21.10 9.21
N ASN A 519 72.56 21.98 9.33
CA ASN A 519 73.98 21.59 9.40
C ASN A 519 74.39 21.07 10.78
N THR A 520 73.91 21.70 11.86
CA THR A 520 74.33 21.36 13.23
C THR A 520 73.39 20.37 13.91
N LYS A 521 72.21 20.15 13.34
CA LYS A 521 71.08 19.40 13.93
C LYS A 521 70.70 19.90 15.33
N LYS A 522 71.05 21.14 15.67
CA LYS A 522 70.68 21.77 16.93
C LYS A 522 69.28 22.35 16.81
N LEU A 523 68.52 22.22 17.89
CA LEU A 523 67.22 22.85 18.03
C LEU A 523 67.41 24.38 18.04
N HIS A 524 66.76 25.08 17.11
CA HIS A 524 66.89 26.52 16.92
C HIS A 524 65.67 27.28 17.45
N ALA A 525 64.47 26.81 17.10
CA ALA A 525 63.19 27.40 17.50
C ALA A 525 62.12 26.30 17.62
N ILE A 526 60.94 26.67 18.11
CA ILE A 526 59.79 25.77 18.21
C ILE A 526 58.56 26.53 17.72
N GLU A 527 57.74 25.89 16.90
CA GLU A 527 56.43 26.43 16.50
C GLU A 527 55.32 25.92 17.42
N ALA A 528 54.48 26.84 17.90
CA ALA A 528 53.30 26.53 18.70
C ALA A 528 52.08 26.31 17.80
N LEU A 529 51.55 25.09 17.83
CA LEU A 529 50.45 24.63 17.00
C LEU A 529 49.23 24.32 17.86
N VAL A 530 48.15 25.08 17.64
CA VAL A 530 46.89 24.88 18.38
C VAL A 530 46.20 23.56 18.01
N ARG A 531 45.59 22.94 19.01
CA ARG A 531 44.75 21.74 18.89
C ARG A 531 43.47 21.96 19.67
N TRP A 532 42.37 21.37 19.19
CA TRP A 532 41.08 21.45 19.87
C TRP A 532 40.59 20.05 20.22
N ASN A 533 40.47 19.76 21.50
CA ASN A 533 39.86 18.53 21.99
C ASN A 533 38.33 18.70 22.11
N HIS A 534 37.62 18.50 21.00
CA HIS A 534 36.19 18.74 20.91
C HIS A 534 35.38 17.59 21.55
N PRO A 535 34.42 17.86 22.45
CA PRO A 535 33.72 16.83 23.23
C PRO A 535 32.97 15.79 22.38
N LYS A 536 32.45 16.20 21.22
CA LYS A 536 31.74 15.31 20.28
C LYS A 536 32.55 14.83 19.08
N LYS A 537 33.53 15.61 18.62
CA LYS A 537 34.23 15.42 17.33
C LYS A 537 35.65 14.86 17.52
N GLY A 538 36.11 14.73 18.76
CA GLY A 538 37.46 14.30 19.09
C GLY A 538 38.49 15.40 18.85
N LEU A 539 39.72 15.00 18.56
CA LEU A 539 40.82 15.93 18.29
C LEU A 539 40.67 16.56 16.90
N LEU A 540 40.50 17.88 16.86
CA LEU A 540 40.47 18.68 15.65
C LEU A 540 41.80 19.41 15.43
N LEU A 541 42.25 19.42 14.17
CA LEU A 541 43.46 20.12 13.73
C LEU A 541 43.14 21.54 13.26
N PRO A 542 44.13 22.45 13.18
CA PRO A 542 43.91 23.82 12.71
C PRO A 542 43.15 23.91 11.37
N THR A 543 43.43 23.00 10.44
CA THR A 543 42.74 22.90 9.14
C THR A 543 41.23 22.66 9.25
N ASP A 544 40.75 22.13 10.37
CA ASP A 544 39.32 21.82 10.57
C ASP A 544 38.51 23.02 11.08
N PHE A 545 39.16 24.01 11.72
CA PHE A 545 38.44 25.07 12.44
C PHE A 545 39.01 26.49 12.30
N ILE A 546 40.24 26.68 11.82
CA ILE A 546 40.83 28.04 11.70
C ILE A 546 40.07 28.88 10.67
N GLU A 547 39.70 28.33 9.52
CA GLU A 547 38.89 29.03 8.51
C GLU A 547 37.55 29.51 9.12
N ALA A 548 36.88 28.63 9.87
CA ALA A 548 35.65 28.97 10.60
C ALA A 548 35.90 30.07 11.66
N ALA A 549 36.99 29.97 12.42
CA ALA A 549 37.36 30.97 13.41
C ALA A 549 37.66 32.33 12.77
N GLU A 550 38.29 32.33 11.59
CA GLU A 550 38.53 33.54 10.82
C GLU A 550 37.23 34.15 10.35
N GLU A 551 36.38 33.44 9.61
CA GLU A 551 35.12 33.96 9.08
C GLU A 551 34.27 34.66 10.16
N THR A 552 34.22 34.06 11.35
CA THR A 552 33.35 34.45 12.47
C THR A 552 33.96 35.50 13.39
N GLY A 553 35.26 35.79 13.22
CA GLY A 553 36.01 36.72 14.07
C GLY A 553 36.52 36.10 15.38
N PHE A 554 36.19 34.83 15.65
CA PHE A 554 36.69 34.10 16.81
C PHE A 554 38.22 33.88 16.79
N ILE A 555 38.85 33.99 15.63
CA ILE A 555 40.31 33.95 15.51
C ILE A 555 41.00 35.01 16.39
N ILE A 556 40.34 36.13 16.69
CA ILE A 556 40.90 37.18 17.54
C ILE A 556 41.06 36.70 18.99
N PRO A 557 39.98 36.33 19.72
CA PRO A 557 40.14 35.82 21.08
C PRO A 557 40.95 34.53 21.14
N LEU A 558 40.83 33.63 20.16
CA LEU A 558 41.61 32.40 20.11
C LEU A 558 43.11 32.70 19.96
N GLY A 559 43.51 33.51 18.98
CA GLY A 559 44.92 33.78 18.77
C GLY A 559 45.55 34.62 19.90
N ASN A 560 44.77 35.44 20.60
CA ASN A 560 45.24 36.09 21.84
C ASN A 560 45.55 35.07 22.93
N TRP A 561 44.71 34.04 23.07
CA TRP A 561 44.94 32.93 23.98
C TRP A 561 46.16 32.10 23.55
N ILE A 562 46.29 31.75 22.26
CA ILE A 562 47.45 31.01 21.72
C ILE A 562 48.75 31.76 22.04
N LEU A 563 48.80 33.07 21.73
CA LEU A 563 49.99 33.89 21.95
C LEU A 563 50.38 33.92 23.44
N LYS A 564 49.39 34.13 24.33
CA LYS A 564 49.62 34.16 25.77
C LYS A 564 50.12 32.81 26.28
N GLU A 565 49.47 31.71 25.90
CA GLU A 565 49.83 30.38 26.36
C GLU A 565 51.22 29.96 25.87
N ALA A 566 51.57 30.29 24.62
CA ALA A 566 52.91 30.06 24.07
C ALA A 566 53.99 30.84 24.84
N CYS A 567 53.75 32.11 25.16
CA CYS A 567 54.68 32.92 25.97
C CYS A 567 54.82 32.38 27.40
N VAL A 568 53.71 32.01 28.06
CA VAL A 568 53.72 31.40 29.39
C VAL A 568 54.54 30.11 29.38
N GLN A 569 54.28 29.22 28.42
CA GLN A 569 54.97 27.95 28.34
C GLN A 569 56.47 28.11 28.05
N ASN A 570 56.86 29.01 27.14
CA ASN A 570 58.27 29.27 26.87
C ASN A 570 58.98 29.85 28.11
N LYS A 571 58.36 30.83 28.79
CA LYS A 571 58.91 31.38 30.02
C LYS A 571 59.11 30.30 31.09
N LYS A 572 58.13 29.41 31.25
CA LYS A 572 58.23 28.26 32.17
C LYS A 572 59.43 27.36 31.85
N TRP A 573 59.69 27.08 30.57
CA TRP A 573 60.89 26.33 30.18
C TRP A 573 62.18 27.07 30.57
N GLN A 574 62.24 28.38 30.38
CA GLN A 574 63.42 29.18 30.79
C GLN A 574 63.62 29.19 32.31
N ASP A 575 62.53 29.29 33.08
CA ASP A 575 62.57 29.29 34.54
C ASP A 575 62.95 27.92 35.12
N MET A 576 62.69 26.83 34.38
CA MET A 576 63.20 25.48 34.67
C MET A 576 64.71 25.33 34.36
N GLY A 577 65.37 26.36 33.82
CA GLY A 577 66.79 26.33 33.44
C GLY A 577 67.07 25.61 32.11
N LEU A 578 66.04 25.40 31.29
CA LEU A 578 66.19 24.81 29.95
C LEU A 578 66.74 25.83 28.94
N SER A 579 67.15 25.32 27.77
CA SER A 579 67.71 26.15 26.69
C SER A 579 66.74 27.24 26.25
N LYS A 580 67.21 28.50 26.21
CA LYS A 580 66.39 29.65 25.78
C LYS A 580 66.32 29.72 24.25
N ILE A 581 65.18 29.34 23.69
CA ILE A 581 64.93 29.40 22.24
C ILE A 581 63.65 30.19 21.94
N ALA A 582 63.49 30.60 20.68
CA ALA A 582 62.29 31.31 20.26
C ALA A 582 61.09 30.35 20.12
N VAL A 583 59.90 30.84 20.49
CA VAL A 583 58.62 30.19 20.18
C VAL A 583 57.93 30.98 19.07
N ALA A 584 57.64 30.31 17.96
CA ALA A 584 56.91 30.85 16.82
C ALA A 584 55.41 30.63 16.98
N VAL A 585 54.63 31.68 16.70
CA VAL A 585 53.16 31.66 16.79
C VAL A 585 52.57 32.23 15.51
N ASN A 586 51.72 31.43 14.87
CA ASN A 586 50.93 31.84 13.71
C ASN A 586 49.93 32.94 14.05
N MET A 587 49.87 33.96 13.19
CA MET A 587 48.95 35.08 13.36
C MET A 587 48.12 35.33 12.08
N GLY A 588 46.81 35.18 12.23
CA GLY A 588 45.86 35.33 11.12
C GLY A 588 45.70 36.78 10.66
N THR A 589 45.22 36.95 9.41
CA THR A 589 45.08 38.28 8.79
C THR A 589 44.15 39.19 9.58
N LYS A 590 43.05 38.66 10.14
CA LYS A 590 42.09 39.45 10.94
C LYS A 590 42.68 39.95 12.26
N GLN A 591 43.64 39.23 12.85
CA GLN A 591 44.36 39.68 14.04
C GLN A 591 45.34 40.80 13.71
N LEU A 592 46.07 40.67 12.59
CA LEU A 592 47.01 41.69 12.13
C LEU A 592 46.31 43.05 11.85
N ARG A 593 45.01 43.02 11.49
CA ARG A 593 44.15 44.20 11.29
C ARG A 593 43.78 44.92 12.60
N GLN A 594 43.93 44.30 13.77
CA GLN A 594 43.48 44.90 15.03
C GLN A 594 44.35 46.10 15.41
N PRO A 595 43.76 47.31 15.58
CA PRO A 595 44.53 48.53 15.87
C PRO A 595 45.39 48.43 17.15
N GLU A 596 44.95 47.64 18.12
CA GLU A 596 45.61 47.52 19.43
C GLU A 596 46.57 46.32 19.51
N LEU A 597 46.87 45.66 18.39
CA LEU A 597 47.70 44.45 18.36
C LEU A 597 49.09 44.67 18.99
N PRO A 598 49.90 45.68 18.61
CA PRO A 598 51.24 45.83 19.19
C PRO A 598 51.20 46.07 20.71
N LYS A 599 50.22 46.85 21.19
CA LYS A 599 50.00 47.06 22.63
C LYS A 599 49.60 45.77 23.35
N MET A 600 48.78 44.95 22.71
CA MET A 600 48.37 43.65 23.25
C MET A 600 49.57 42.69 23.35
N VAL A 601 50.40 42.59 22.32
CA VAL A 601 51.63 41.78 22.34
C VAL A 601 52.56 42.26 23.45
N LYS A 602 52.78 43.57 23.54
CA LYS A 602 53.58 44.16 24.64
C LYS A 602 53.04 43.77 26.01
N ARG A 603 51.73 43.90 26.24
CA ARG A 603 51.09 43.53 27.50
C ARG A 603 51.31 42.05 27.83
N ILE A 604 51.19 41.14 26.85
CA ILE A 604 51.41 39.70 27.06
C ILE A 604 52.87 39.42 27.43
N LEU A 605 53.84 40.07 26.77
CA LEU A 605 55.26 39.96 27.12
C LEU A 605 55.53 40.48 28.53
N ASP A 606 54.95 41.63 28.90
CA ASP A 606 55.08 42.22 30.24
C ASP A 606 54.43 41.32 31.32
N GLU A 607 53.24 40.76 31.06
CA GLU A 607 52.53 39.84 31.96
C GLU A 607 53.27 38.51 32.16
N THR A 608 53.89 38.00 31.10
CA THR A 608 54.60 36.71 31.12
C THR A 608 56.05 36.85 31.59
N GLY A 609 56.65 38.02 31.43
CA GLY A 609 58.08 38.24 31.68
C GLY A 609 58.99 37.56 30.65
N LEU A 610 58.48 37.21 29.47
CA LEU A 610 59.28 36.69 28.37
C LEU A 610 59.96 37.85 27.63
N GLU A 611 61.28 37.77 27.42
CA GLU A 611 61.98 38.75 26.58
C GLU A 611 61.49 38.64 25.13
N ALA A 612 61.18 39.77 24.50
CA ALA A 612 60.56 39.84 23.17
C ALA A 612 61.30 39.04 22.08
N LYS A 613 62.65 38.96 22.16
CA LYS A 613 63.50 38.22 21.22
C LYS A 613 63.23 36.70 21.16
N TYR A 614 62.53 36.15 22.17
CA TYR A 614 62.14 34.75 22.24
C TYR A 614 60.69 34.51 21.77
N LEU A 615 60.00 35.55 21.30
CA LEU A 615 58.73 35.44 20.62
C LEU A 615 58.94 35.72 19.13
N GLU A 616 58.46 34.79 18.32
CA GLU A 616 58.44 34.91 16.86
C GLU A 616 56.98 34.86 16.39
N ILE A 617 56.62 35.74 15.46
CA ILE A 617 55.27 35.81 14.89
C ILE A 617 55.36 35.44 13.42
N GLU A 618 54.61 34.40 13.04
CA GLU A 618 54.49 33.92 11.68
C GLU A 618 53.28 34.58 11.00
N LEU A 619 53.52 35.15 9.82
CA LEU A 619 52.55 35.88 9.02
C LEU A 619 52.53 35.32 7.62
N THR A 620 51.36 34.99 7.08
CA THR A 620 51.24 34.53 5.69
C THR A 620 51.51 35.67 4.71
N GLU A 621 51.96 35.33 3.50
CA GLU A 621 52.23 36.29 2.43
C GLU A 621 51.03 37.22 2.13
N ASN A 622 49.82 36.66 2.08
CA ASN A 622 48.59 37.41 1.84
C ASN A 622 48.26 38.42 2.95
N ALA A 623 48.71 38.17 4.19
CA ALA A 623 48.53 39.10 5.29
C ALA A 623 49.33 40.41 5.04
N LEU A 624 50.51 40.33 4.42
CA LEU A 624 51.39 41.47 4.16
C LEU A 624 50.94 42.40 3.03
N ILE A 625 50.31 41.89 1.98
CA ILE A 625 49.97 42.67 0.77
C ILE A 625 48.91 43.76 1.04
N ASN A 626 48.15 43.64 2.14
CA ASN A 626 47.13 44.61 2.52
C ASN A 626 47.72 45.86 3.21
N LEU A 627 47.98 46.90 2.40
CA LEU A 627 48.71 48.16 2.65
C LEU A 627 48.46 48.96 3.95
N VAL A 628 47.46 48.63 4.79
CA VAL A 628 47.14 49.39 6.02
C VAL A 628 48.06 49.03 7.21
N GLN A 629 48.87 47.97 7.11
CA GLN A 629 49.46 47.29 8.28
C GLN A 629 50.98 47.45 8.48
N ASN A 630 51.66 48.24 7.64
CA ASN A 630 53.09 48.55 7.83
C ASN A 630 53.42 49.07 9.24
N LYS A 631 52.52 49.87 9.82
CA LYS A 631 52.73 50.45 11.17
C LYS A 631 52.79 49.39 12.26
N HIS A 632 51.92 48.38 12.23
CA HIS A 632 51.92 47.32 13.25
C HIS A 632 53.18 46.48 13.17
N ILE A 633 53.63 46.14 11.96
CA ILE A 633 54.88 45.38 11.73
C ILE A 633 56.08 46.14 12.31
N MET A 634 56.20 47.43 12.01
CA MET A 634 57.27 48.27 12.56
C MET A 634 57.19 48.39 14.09
N GLU A 635 55.99 48.51 14.67
CA GLU A 635 55.81 48.57 16.11
C GLU A 635 56.17 47.25 16.80
N LEU A 636 55.80 46.11 16.22
CA LEU A 636 56.19 44.80 16.69
C LEU A 636 57.73 44.65 16.64
N LYS A 637 58.37 45.03 15.54
CA LYS A 637 59.84 45.04 15.43
C LYS A 637 60.51 45.93 16.47
N LYS A 638 59.94 47.11 16.76
CA LYS A 638 60.42 47.99 17.85
C LYS A 638 60.30 47.37 19.24
N LEU A 639 59.35 46.46 19.47
CA LEU A 639 59.29 45.67 20.71
C LEU A 639 60.41 44.63 20.80
N GLY A 640 61.01 44.25 19.67
CA GLY A 640 62.06 43.25 19.58
C GLY A 640 61.55 41.83 19.35
N VAL A 641 60.30 41.65 18.91
CA VAL A 641 59.81 40.34 18.46
C VAL A 641 60.36 40.01 17.08
N LYS A 642 60.60 38.73 16.83
CA LYS A 642 60.99 38.25 15.50
C LYS A 642 59.75 38.11 14.61
N LEU A 643 59.89 38.40 13.33
CA LEU A 643 58.83 38.24 12.34
C LEU A 643 59.26 37.27 11.24
N THR A 644 58.39 36.32 10.94
CA THR A 644 58.63 35.28 9.95
C THR A 644 57.53 35.33 8.91
N LEU A 645 57.93 35.28 7.64
CA LEU A 645 57.01 35.16 6.53
C LEU A 645 56.72 33.68 6.27
N ASP A 646 55.46 33.28 6.40
CA ASP A 646 55.00 31.91 6.24
C ASP A 646 54.32 31.65 4.89
N ASP A 647 54.26 30.37 4.50
CA ASP A 647 53.70 29.87 3.24
C ASP A 647 54.26 30.54 1.97
N PHE A 648 55.55 30.89 1.97
CA PHE A 648 56.14 31.68 0.87
C PHE A 648 56.19 30.90 -0.45
N GLY A 649 55.68 31.53 -1.52
CA GLY A 649 55.67 31.00 -2.88
C GLY A 649 54.32 30.43 -3.33
N SER A 650 53.36 30.26 -2.43
CA SER A 650 52.01 29.78 -2.74
C SER A 650 51.10 30.87 -3.38
N GLY A 651 51.52 32.14 -3.36
CA GLY A 651 50.73 33.31 -3.78
C GLY A 651 51.40 34.24 -4.82
N TYR A 652 50.81 35.43 -5.00
CA TYR A 652 51.31 36.46 -5.94
C TYR A 652 52.38 37.34 -5.26
N SER A 653 53.61 36.84 -5.18
CA SER A 653 54.71 37.61 -4.58
C SER A 653 55.13 38.77 -5.47
N SER A 654 55.04 40.01 -4.95
CA SER A 654 55.81 41.12 -5.51
C SER A 654 57.05 41.33 -4.64
N LEU A 655 58.22 41.04 -5.21
CA LEU A 655 59.54 41.34 -4.63
C LEU A 655 59.67 42.77 -4.09
N ASN A 656 58.91 43.70 -4.66
CA ASN A 656 58.88 45.10 -4.25
C ASN A 656 58.30 45.28 -2.83
N TYR A 657 57.41 44.39 -2.38
CA TYR A 657 56.87 44.40 -1.02
C TYR A 657 57.84 43.81 -0.01
N LEU A 658 58.48 42.68 -0.33
CA LEU A 658 59.48 42.04 0.54
C LEU A 658 60.61 43.00 0.91
N ARG A 659 61.06 43.83 -0.03
CA ARG A 659 62.07 44.86 0.23
C ARG A 659 61.65 45.92 1.26
N ARG A 660 60.35 46.14 1.46
CA ARG A 660 59.81 47.19 2.35
C ARG A 660 59.51 46.70 3.77
N PHE A 661 59.42 45.39 3.98
CA PHE A 661 59.08 44.80 5.27
C PHE A 661 60.33 44.25 5.96
N GLU A 662 60.54 44.63 7.22
CA GLU A 662 61.66 44.14 8.05
C GLU A 662 61.32 42.79 8.69
N VAL A 663 61.22 41.73 7.86
CA VAL A 663 61.09 40.34 8.35
C VAL A 663 62.47 39.75 8.66
N ASP A 664 62.53 38.81 9.60
CA ASP A 664 63.76 38.14 10.02
C ASP A 664 63.97 36.81 9.31
N ARG A 665 62.88 36.09 9.03
CA ARG A 665 62.91 34.74 8.45
C ARG A 665 61.85 34.57 7.37
N LEU A 666 62.08 33.57 6.53
CA LEU A 666 61.20 33.16 5.44
C LEU A 666 61.03 31.65 5.48
N LYS A 667 59.78 31.17 5.60
CA LYS A 667 59.41 29.75 5.55
C LYS A 667 58.94 29.38 4.13
N ILE A 668 59.57 28.36 3.56
CA ILE A 668 59.19 27.78 2.27
C ILE A 668 58.00 26.85 2.50
N ASP A 669 56.93 27.08 1.76
CA ASP A 669 55.70 26.28 1.83
C ASP A 669 55.96 24.79 1.52
N LYS A 670 55.31 23.92 2.30
CA LYS A 670 55.43 22.46 2.17
C LYS A 670 55.16 21.95 0.75
N SER A 671 54.25 22.57 0.01
CA SER A 671 53.88 22.14 -1.35
C SER A 671 55.04 22.15 -2.35
N PHE A 672 56.09 22.95 -2.11
CA PHE A 672 57.33 22.89 -2.88
C PHE A 672 58.23 21.76 -2.40
N ILE A 673 58.36 21.59 -1.08
CA ILE A 673 59.20 20.57 -0.46
C ILE A 673 58.72 19.15 -0.81
N ASP A 674 57.40 18.94 -0.85
CA ASP A 674 56.78 17.67 -1.24
C ASP A 674 57.13 17.23 -2.68
N LYS A 675 57.58 18.15 -3.53
CA LYS A 675 57.88 17.89 -4.94
C LYS A 675 59.37 17.78 -5.28
N ILE A 676 60.25 17.84 -4.28
CA ILE A 676 61.68 17.60 -4.45
C ILE A 676 61.87 16.17 -5.01
N ASN A 677 62.67 16.03 -6.08
CA ASN A 677 62.86 14.82 -6.91
C ASN A 677 61.66 14.40 -7.79
N ILE A 678 60.61 15.22 -7.89
CA ILE A 678 59.43 14.94 -8.74
C ILE A 678 59.36 15.95 -9.90
N ASP A 679 59.49 17.25 -9.61
CA ASP A 679 59.48 18.32 -10.61
C ASP A 679 60.72 19.21 -10.50
N HIS A 680 61.56 19.21 -11.53
CA HIS A 680 62.76 20.04 -11.60
C HIS A 680 62.43 21.55 -11.51
N ARG A 681 61.23 21.98 -11.90
CA ARG A 681 60.83 23.39 -11.77
C ARG A 681 60.67 23.81 -10.32
N ASP A 682 60.05 22.98 -9.49
CA ASP A 682 59.88 23.28 -8.06
C ASP A 682 61.23 23.30 -7.33
N GLU A 683 62.19 22.45 -7.72
CA GLU A 683 63.57 22.51 -7.22
C GLU A 683 64.29 23.83 -7.58
N GLN A 684 64.07 24.35 -8.79
CA GLN A 684 64.60 25.65 -9.20
C GLN A 684 63.96 26.80 -8.43
N ILE A 685 62.66 26.69 -8.12
CA ILE A 685 61.94 27.68 -7.31
C ILE A 685 62.50 27.69 -5.88
N ILE A 686 62.68 26.52 -5.25
CA ILE A 686 63.28 26.41 -3.92
C ILE A 686 64.67 27.06 -3.89
N GLN A 687 65.51 26.77 -4.89
CA GLN A 687 66.83 27.40 -5.00
C GLN A 687 66.73 28.93 -5.11
N ALA A 688 65.80 29.43 -5.93
CA ALA A 688 65.59 30.86 -6.10
C ALA A 688 65.14 31.51 -4.80
N ILE A 689 64.24 30.87 -4.04
CA ILE A 689 63.78 31.35 -2.73
C ILE A 689 64.93 31.41 -1.72
N ILE A 690 65.75 30.35 -1.64
CA ILE A 690 66.91 30.32 -0.73
C ILE A 690 67.90 31.45 -1.06
N SER A 691 68.30 31.56 -2.33
CA SER A 691 69.23 32.60 -2.76
C SER A 691 68.68 34.02 -2.61
N MET A 692 67.36 34.19 -2.76
CA MET A 692 66.68 35.46 -2.49
C MET A 692 66.70 35.80 -0.99
N GLY A 693 66.42 34.82 -0.12
CA GLY A 693 66.50 34.98 1.33
C GLY A 693 67.89 35.44 1.76
N GLU A 694 68.94 34.76 1.28
CA GLU A 694 70.34 35.16 1.51
C GLU A 694 70.62 36.60 1.04
N ALA A 695 70.19 36.95 -0.17
CA ALA A 695 70.44 38.27 -0.76
C ALA A 695 69.73 39.42 0.00
N LEU A 696 68.58 39.12 0.63
CA LEU A 696 67.81 40.08 1.42
C LEU A 696 68.15 40.04 2.93
N GLY A 697 68.99 39.09 3.35
CA GLY A 697 69.40 38.91 4.74
C GLY A 697 68.36 38.20 5.62
N PHE A 698 67.45 37.42 5.03
CA PHE A 698 66.46 36.60 5.74
C PHE A 698 67.00 35.19 5.98
N GLN A 699 66.76 34.64 7.17
CA GLN A 699 67.03 33.21 7.38
C GLN A 699 65.92 32.36 6.75
N VAL A 700 66.31 31.35 5.99
CA VAL A 700 65.34 30.51 5.27
C VAL A 700 65.10 29.19 5.99
N VAL A 701 63.82 28.85 6.15
CA VAL A 701 63.34 27.63 6.80
C VAL A 701 62.56 26.81 5.79
N ALA A 702 62.86 25.53 5.63
CA ALA A 702 62.02 24.64 4.82
C ALA A 702 61.01 23.89 5.70
N GLU A 703 59.71 24.04 5.40
CA GLU A 703 58.63 23.34 6.11
C GLU A 703 58.24 22.02 5.43
N GLY A 704 57.78 21.05 6.23
CA GLY A 704 57.23 19.82 5.70
C GLY A 704 58.28 18.82 5.21
N VAL A 705 59.48 18.85 5.78
CA VAL A 705 60.53 17.89 5.43
C VAL A 705 60.22 16.51 6.04
N GLU A 706 60.00 15.51 5.18
CA GLU A 706 59.56 14.17 5.58
C GLU A 706 60.56 13.06 5.22
N THR A 707 61.48 13.31 4.29
CA THR A 707 62.39 12.27 3.73
C THR A 707 63.85 12.68 3.77
N GLU A 708 64.74 11.69 3.76
CA GLU A 708 66.20 11.92 3.71
C GLU A 708 66.65 12.57 2.39
N SER A 709 65.98 12.26 1.27
CA SER A 709 66.30 12.86 -0.02
C SER A 709 66.01 14.38 -0.06
N GLN A 710 64.93 14.83 0.59
CA GLN A 710 64.63 16.25 0.77
C GLN A 710 65.72 16.94 1.61
N ILE A 711 66.20 16.29 2.67
CA ILE A 711 67.30 16.81 3.51
C ILE A 711 68.58 17.00 2.69
N LEU A 712 68.98 15.99 1.93
CA LEU A 712 70.19 16.05 1.11
C LEU A 712 70.10 17.15 0.05
N PHE A 713 68.94 17.31 -0.58
CA PHE A 713 68.69 18.40 -1.51
C PHE A 713 68.82 19.77 -0.82
N LEU A 714 68.12 19.99 0.29
CA LEU A 714 68.16 21.25 1.04
C LEU A 714 69.56 21.58 1.57
N GLN A 715 70.33 20.57 1.98
CA GLN A 715 71.73 20.71 2.36
C GLN A 715 72.59 21.16 1.18
N SER A 716 72.41 20.55 0.01
CA SER A 716 73.14 20.93 -1.20
C SER A 716 72.84 22.36 -1.68
N LYS A 717 71.70 22.92 -1.24
CA LYS A 717 71.27 24.29 -1.53
C LYS A 717 71.58 25.28 -0.39
N ASN A 718 72.29 24.85 0.65
CA ASN A 718 72.63 25.65 1.83
C ASN A 718 71.43 26.22 2.60
N CYS A 719 70.30 25.50 2.64
CA CYS A 719 69.18 25.88 3.50
C CYS A 719 69.59 25.85 4.99
N GLU A 720 69.27 26.90 5.75
CA GLU A 720 69.74 27.06 7.14
C GLU A 720 68.97 26.17 8.12
N ASP A 721 67.64 26.28 8.10
CA ASP A 721 66.75 25.66 9.06
C ASP A 721 65.71 24.76 8.37
N VAL A 722 65.28 23.73 9.09
CA VAL A 722 64.28 22.77 8.60
C VAL A 722 63.27 22.41 9.68
N GLN A 723 62.05 22.16 9.24
CA GLN A 723 60.95 21.69 10.05
C GLN A 723 60.18 20.60 9.31
N GLY A 724 59.84 19.52 9.99
CA GLY A 724 59.02 18.46 9.40
C GLY A 724 59.09 17.13 10.14
N PHE A 725 58.28 16.17 9.67
CA PHE A 725 58.11 14.88 10.34
C PHE A 725 59.34 13.98 10.26
N TYR A 726 60.31 14.29 9.39
CA TYR A 726 61.60 13.59 9.37
C TYR A 726 62.32 13.69 10.72
N PHE A 727 62.25 14.86 11.39
CA PHE A 727 62.86 15.04 12.70
C PHE A 727 61.88 14.76 13.83
N SER A 728 60.71 15.41 13.78
CA SER A 728 59.72 15.28 14.84
C SER A 728 58.34 15.69 14.38
N LYS A 729 57.33 14.95 14.84
CA LYS A 729 55.93 15.39 14.78
C LYS A 729 55.69 16.48 15.83
N PRO A 730 54.59 17.25 15.77
CA PRO A 730 54.19 18.12 16.86
C PRO A 730 54.06 17.34 18.17
N LEU A 731 54.75 17.80 19.21
CA LEU A 731 54.86 17.13 20.51
C LEU A 731 54.13 17.91 21.60
N MET A 732 53.84 17.24 22.71
CA MET A 732 53.35 17.90 23.92
C MET A 732 54.49 18.60 24.65
N HIS A 733 54.16 19.59 25.50
CA HIS A 733 55.16 20.41 26.19
C HIS A 733 56.20 19.60 26.99
N HIS A 734 55.81 18.47 27.60
CA HIS A 734 56.71 17.63 28.40
C HIS A 734 57.73 16.87 27.56
N GLU A 735 57.39 16.53 26.32
CA GLU A 735 58.31 15.85 25.40
C GLU A 735 59.37 16.84 24.89
N ILE A 736 58.96 18.09 24.63
CA ILE A 736 59.86 19.20 24.29
C ILE A 736 60.87 19.49 25.40
N GLU A 737 60.45 19.44 26.67
CA GLU A 737 61.35 19.64 27.81
C GLU A 737 62.56 18.68 27.74
N THR A 738 62.34 17.46 27.26
CA THR A 738 63.39 16.45 27.07
C THR A 738 64.38 16.83 25.96
N LEU A 739 63.90 17.44 24.88
CA LEU A 739 64.73 17.95 23.80
C LEU A 739 65.54 19.18 24.24
N LEU A 740 64.92 20.07 25.02
CA LEU A 740 65.57 21.27 25.56
C LEU A 740 66.60 20.97 26.66
N ALA A 741 66.40 19.87 27.40
CA ALA A 741 67.27 19.43 28.49
C ALA A 741 68.60 18.80 28.00
N LYS A 742 68.65 18.30 26.76
CA LYS A 742 69.89 17.78 26.16
C LYS A 742 70.87 18.94 25.93
N LYS A 743 71.71 19.20 26.94
CA LYS A 743 72.82 20.17 26.85
C LYS A 743 73.65 19.88 25.59
N THR A 744 73.86 20.93 24.79
CA THR A 744 74.96 20.98 23.84
C THR A 744 76.25 20.63 24.58
N PRO A 745 77.11 19.73 24.07
CA PRO A 745 78.42 19.49 24.68
C PRO A 745 79.16 20.81 24.83
N ARG A 746 79.65 21.13 26.04
CA ARG A 746 80.48 22.31 26.28
C ARG A 746 81.84 22.09 25.62
N LYS A 747 82.09 22.90 24.58
CA LYS A 747 83.33 23.18 23.85
C LYS A 747 84.03 21.98 23.19
#